data_AF-A0AAN6F1A9-F1
#
_entry.id   AF-A0AAN6F1A9-F1
#
_cell.length_a   1.000
_cell.length_b   1.000
_cell.length_c   1.000
_cell.angle_alpha   90.00
_cell.angle_beta   90.00
_cell.angle_gamma   90.00
#
_symmetry.space_group_name_H-M   'P 1'
#
loop_
_entity.id
_entity.type
_entity.pdbx_description
1 polymer ?
#
loop_
_entity_poly.entity_id
_entity_poly.type
_entity_poly.pdbx_seq_one_letter_code
_entity_poly.pdbx_strand_id
1 'polypeptide(L)'
;MHSTSIDPSTRSTSRKWPVAMEELIIPLNATPKVQSSIRKFENLSLAESSSSRPTDRKPKVSVIDEDSSSEAQSEPFTLRPSVDSSQSSISAQSNIRKHKRHDSTAFIQKSYLDRSTSESLPNDAREILKSQPDREDLAAVLQYLQYGIDGRHDFNVRLPGPKASQIVNVLVTVTVPDQWPHLRRSDLGRADTQLRNSLLSCLTSVAGVGGLLMQIRRLFSTTPNHKSPMLENLISVLSCLLSGNSVLRGFLYDTIKLFKTETQRRVFWQEVTSLLAGSKVLTTMAHVLTTLLKTGDQYEGYAWLGDGRQYSQWLARNISAAAIDLHGSPNRDAQEMSMLCQVLKRGLSLGYRDALVIELYTSLLLGKRALWTTLHNLLQPLPASVQMGLFDSILRDLARRFLPDSIGPLTARDLHINSSTIAGVAAMIRGLVQANSVLEAHVTHWLTSTNGEYADLGLDIRRAVIANLATNQDTLREILEKSLERFGSKLHVQHDPIVQQESIAQTILLIIGYIDRLNHQAVKQVSGSGTFIRMVSTRLSASVPRARFLGMIVAVAVSKLVDKPQNVMNFGVEELEGEEAQRLLGLVHIQDRIGTLDDLPKTEPQREKIHHIIKRTNPTHPKRVPVSAQPHSSKIIAIEEVSESEDATSDEEEAGLRPYAAPDSDPSDSEEDPTLINRNKPAAPVYITSLIKQLNVTDDPSTVELALKTAPALIRRKADFGDEVSSNLLQLASTLLNLQEGMSKQEMYQLRLESLIACLIAKPAVMGPWLAGMYFEGDLAISQRASLLTAIGLGARELAGFDDDNEQQQSLQKPEDASFPSKRLPSHLEGTYAKSSIDELSNTLSYRTLQPMALEAADKLTGPNVLKVRTFSSRMAVAAKQAAKAEARSKRIPKDLHKLLCEGMCLPLCSRMTLLLSSLSTTPYLSNSALLQPSLLKLALQTLIVLVSTIGPNALQLPTLTHESLLLLTELHTIPSLAHDPIILPPALHLLLTLLDLNVEAGPTAEERLVTDSGSMVAELVSWASGLGNRESITEVDADPGLGMAMPWPVLVAGIQVKWQEIGRKFQGHMLGLMASTDFDTF
;
A
#
# COMPACT_ATOMS: atom_id res chain seq x y z
N MET A 1 -37.14 -14.81 66.21
CA MET A 1 -36.21 -15.28 67.25
C MET A 1 -34.92 -15.71 66.55
N HIS A 2 -33.80 -15.06 66.89
CA HIS A 2 -32.35 -15.32 66.60
C HIS A 2 -31.91 -15.85 65.21
N SER A 3 -31.18 -15.10 64.37
CA SER A 3 -29.69 -14.91 64.34
C SER A 3 -28.91 -16.25 64.34
N THR A 4 -28.03 -16.61 63.39
CA THR A 4 -26.73 -16.00 63.05
C THR A 4 -26.11 -16.63 61.78
N SER A 5 -25.08 -15.98 61.22
CA SER A 5 -24.35 -16.25 59.96
C SER A 5 -22.99 -16.98 60.09
N ILE A 6 -22.39 -17.34 58.93
CA ILE A 6 -20.94 -17.56 58.58
C ILE A 6 -20.43 -19.02 58.76
N ASP A 7 -19.83 -19.74 57.79
CA ASP A 7 -18.58 -19.50 57.00
C ASP A 7 -18.47 -20.40 55.71
N PRO A 8 -17.50 -20.14 54.78
CA PRO A 8 -17.42 -20.70 53.42
C PRO A 8 -16.41 -21.85 53.24
N SER A 9 -16.59 -22.69 52.21
CA SER A 9 -15.53 -23.59 51.70
C SER A 9 -15.46 -23.63 50.18
N THR A 10 -14.25 -23.38 49.68
CA THR A 10 -13.77 -23.41 48.30
C THR A 10 -13.80 -24.82 47.72
N ARG A 11 -14.55 -25.03 46.63
CA ARG A 11 -14.47 -26.24 45.79
C ARG A 11 -13.38 -26.06 44.72
N SER A 12 -12.33 -26.86 44.80
CA SER A 12 -11.45 -27.13 43.67
C SER A 12 -12.20 -28.04 42.68
N THR A 13 -12.31 -27.61 41.43
CA THR A 13 -12.75 -28.47 40.32
C THR A 13 -11.52 -28.89 39.55
N SER A 14 -11.11 -30.14 39.75
CA SER A 14 -10.13 -30.82 38.92
C SER A 14 -10.64 -30.90 37.48
N ARG A 15 -9.90 -30.32 36.53
CA ARG A 15 -10.09 -30.66 35.11
C ARG A 15 -9.47 -32.03 34.89
N LYS A 16 -10.33 -33.03 34.65
CA LYS A 16 -9.94 -34.38 34.26
C LYS A 16 -9.21 -34.37 32.91
N TRP A 17 -8.15 -35.17 32.85
CA TRP A 17 -7.39 -35.53 31.66
C TRP A 17 -8.29 -36.16 30.58
N PRO A 18 -8.17 -35.78 29.29
CA PRO A 18 -8.64 -36.60 28.19
C PRO A 18 -7.62 -37.73 27.94
N VAL A 19 -8.10 -38.98 27.97
CA VAL A 19 -7.33 -40.22 27.78
C VAL A 19 -6.52 -40.24 26.47
N ALA A 20 -6.84 -39.40 25.48
CA ALA A 20 -6.12 -39.29 24.21
C ALA A 20 -4.72 -38.63 24.30
N MET A 21 -4.40 -37.90 25.37
CA MET A 21 -3.07 -37.24 25.52
C MET A 21 -2.01 -38.11 26.20
N GLU A 22 -2.40 -39.16 26.95
CA GLU A 22 -1.43 -40.12 27.49
C GLU A 22 -0.74 -40.91 26.38
N GLU A 23 -1.43 -41.19 25.27
CA GLU A 23 -0.88 -41.91 24.11
C GLU A 23 0.09 -41.05 23.27
N LEU A 24 0.00 -39.72 23.33
CA LEU A 24 0.82 -38.79 22.54
C LEU A 24 2.23 -38.53 23.12
N ILE A 25 2.46 -38.91 24.38
CA ILE A 25 3.73 -38.68 25.11
C ILE A 25 4.39 -40.02 25.53
N ILE A 26 3.88 -41.17 25.05
CA ILE A 26 4.56 -42.46 25.24
C ILE A 26 5.84 -42.44 24.41
N PRO A 27 7.00 -42.84 24.96
CA PRO A 27 8.21 -43.02 24.15
C PRO A 27 7.93 -44.04 23.05
N LEU A 28 7.73 -43.56 21.82
CA LEU A 28 7.77 -44.40 20.64
C LEU A 28 9.17 -45.01 20.61
N ASN A 29 9.26 -46.33 20.80
CA ASN A 29 10.51 -47.08 20.80
C ASN A 29 11.35 -46.67 19.57
N ALA A 30 12.38 -45.85 19.78
CA ALA A 30 13.29 -45.45 18.73
C ALA A 30 13.86 -46.72 18.11
N THR A 31 13.72 -46.87 16.80
CA THR A 31 14.11 -48.08 16.10
C THR A 31 15.63 -48.27 16.20
N PRO A 32 16.16 -49.49 16.11
CA PRO A 32 17.59 -49.75 16.32
C PRO A 32 18.50 -48.92 15.38
N LYS A 33 18.02 -48.56 14.18
CA LYS A 33 18.71 -47.62 13.28
C LYS A 33 18.73 -46.20 13.82
N VAL A 34 17.62 -45.66 14.35
CA VAL A 34 17.56 -44.34 14.99
C VAL A 34 18.43 -44.28 16.25
N GLN A 35 18.42 -45.32 17.10
CA GLN A 35 19.34 -45.44 18.23
C GLN A 35 20.81 -45.51 17.80
N SER A 36 21.11 -46.18 16.68
CA SER A 36 22.46 -46.19 16.11
C SER A 36 22.87 -44.83 15.54
N SER A 37 21.93 -44.06 14.99
CA SER A 37 22.15 -42.70 14.49
C SER A 37 22.31 -41.69 15.63
N ILE A 38 21.59 -41.86 16.74
CA ILE A 38 21.80 -41.11 18.00
C ILE A 38 23.22 -41.37 18.53
N ARG A 39 23.66 -42.64 18.56
CA ARG A 39 25.05 -43.01 18.93
C ARG A 39 26.10 -42.53 17.93
N LYS A 40 25.81 -42.47 16.63
CA LYS A 40 26.70 -41.88 15.61
C LYS A 40 26.80 -40.37 15.76
N PHE A 41 25.69 -39.69 16.06
CA PHE A 41 25.62 -38.26 16.35
C PHE A 41 26.47 -37.89 17.58
N GLU A 42 26.41 -38.71 18.62
CA GLU A 42 27.26 -38.60 19.81
C GLU A 42 28.77 -38.73 19.50
N ASN A 43 29.15 -39.50 18.49
CA ASN A 43 30.56 -39.76 18.12
C ASN A 43 31.16 -38.75 17.12
N LEU A 44 30.35 -38.05 16.31
CA LEU A 44 30.83 -37.04 15.34
C LEU A 44 31.52 -35.85 16.00
N SER A 45 31.21 -35.56 17.27
CA SER A 45 31.84 -34.50 18.06
C SER A 45 33.31 -34.76 18.44
N LEU A 46 33.80 -35.99 18.36
CA LEU A 46 35.14 -36.37 18.87
C LEU A 46 36.25 -36.32 17.80
N ALA A 47 35.91 -36.23 16.51
CA ALA A 47 36.89 -36.33 15.42
C ALA A 47 37.58 -35.00 15.03
N GLU A 48 37.02 -33.84 15.39
CA GLU A 48 37.55 -32.53 14.96
C GLU A 48 38.53 -31.87 15.94
N SER A 49 38.85 -32.50 17.07
CA SER A 49 39.83 -31.97 18.03
C SER A 49 41.25 -32.49 17.78
N SER A 50 41.84 -32.19 16.62
CA SER A 50 43.29 -32.36 16.43
C SER A 50 43.89 -31.33 15.48
N SER A 51 44.42 -30.24 16.02
CA SER A 51 45.56 -29.54 15.38
C SER A 51 46.32 -28.60 16.34
N SER A 52 47.58 -28.98 16.56
CA SER A 52 48.80 -28.15 16.70
C SER A 52 48.83 -26.94 17.65
N ARG A 53 49.58 -27.13 18.74
CA ARG A 53 50.31 -26.09 19.51
C ARG A 53 51.21 -25.24 18.60
N PRO A 54 51.39 -23.95 18.94
CA PRO A 54 52.72 -23.34 18.86
C PRO A 54 53.16 -22.70 20.17
N THR A 55 54.47 -22.48 20.19
CA THR A 55 55.41 -22.29 21.29
C THR A 55 55.53 -20.85 21.80
N ASP A 56 55.79 -20.73 23.11
CA ASP A 56 56.24 -19.53 23.82
C ASP A 56 57.52 -18.91 23.23
N ARG A 57 57.51 -17.58 23.05
CA ARG A 57 58.70 -16.70 23.19
C ARG A 57 58.29 -15.32 23.73
N LYS A 58 58.81 -14.97 24.91
CA LYS A 58 58.93 -13.60 25.47
C LYS A 58 60.28 -12.97 25.01
N PRO A 59 60.64 -11.74 25.40
CA PRO A 59 59.88 -10.47 25.56
C PRO A 59 60.61 -9.28 24.87
N LYS A 60 60.08 -8.06 24.98
CA LYS A 60 60.91 -6.89 25.36
C LYS A 60 60.06 -5.71 25.86
N VAL A 61 60.54 -5.17 26.97
CA VAL A 61 60.11 -3.99 27.71
C VAL A 61 60.93 -2.80 27.23
N SER A 62 60.35 -1.61 27.19
CA SER A 62 61.07 -0.36 27.45
C SER A 62 60.17 0.60 28.24
N VAL A 63 60.69 1.00 29.39
CA VAL A 63 60.19 1.93 30.41
C VAL A 63 61.02 3.23 30.29
N ILE A 64 60.59 4.26 31.05
CA ILE A 64 61.26 5.52 31.48
C ILE A 64 60.65 6.71 30.74
N ASP A 65 59.72 7.49 31.31
CA ASP A 65 59.63 8.28 32.57
C ASP A 65 59.88 9.77 32.26
N GLU A 66 59.02 10.67 32.75
CA GLU A 66 59.37 11.55 33.88
C GLU A 66 58.21 12.49 34.29
N ASP A 67 58.05 12.53 35.62
CA ASP A 67 57.67 13.66 36.49
C ASP A 67 56.21 14.00 36.83
N SER A 68 55.81 13.40 37.96
CA SER A 68 55.14 13.97 39.14
C SER A 68 55.46 15.45 39.44
N SER A 69 54.58 16.29 40.01
CA SER A 69 54.09 16.17 41.39
C SER A 69 53.21 17.37 41.82
N SER A 70 52.25 17.05 42.70
CA SER A 70 51.70 17.81 43.85
C SER A 70 51.11 19.23 43.72
N GLU A 71 49.79 19.24 43.97
CA GLU A 71 48.97 20.11 44.84
C GLU A 71 49.65 21.26 45.64
N ALA A 72 49.05 22.44 45.56
CA ALA A 72 48.79 23.33 46.70
C ALA A 72 47.63 24.31 46.39
N GLN A 73 46.77 24.51 47.39
CA GLN A 73 45.57 25.34 47.40
C GLN A 73 45.86 26.84 47.54
N SER A 74 45.00 27.71 46.99
CA SER A 74 44.63 29.02 47.57
C SER A 74 43.32 29.57 46.96
N GLU A 75 42.41 30.02 47.83
CA GLU A 75 41.21 30.85 47.55
C GLU A 75 41.60 32.35 47.35
N PRO A 76 40.67 33.34 47.24
CA PRO A 76 39.36 33.48 46.54
C PRO A 76 39.35 34.75 45.63
N PHE A 77 38.23 35.10 44.96
CA PHE A 77 37.62 36.46 44.99
C PHE A 77 36.36 36.59 44.09
N THR A 78 35.40 37.34 44.63
CA THR A 78 34.04 37.70 44.20
C THR A 78 33.96 38.85 43.18
N LEU A 79 32.82 39.04 42.51
CA LEU A 79 32.05 40.31 42.47
C LEU A 79 30.63 40.14 41.89
N ARG A 80 29.62 40.62 42.64
CA ARG A 80 28.21 40.88 42.21
C ARG A 80 28.12 42.27 41.55
N PRO A 81 26.99 42.63 40.92
CA PRO A 81 25.86 43.32 41.60
C PRO A 81 24.51 42.70 41.19
N SER A 82 23.31 43.04 41.68
CA SER A 82 22.72 43.56 42.92
C SER A 82 21.22 43.73 42.60
N VAL A 83 20.37 43.41 43.57
CA VAL A 83 18.91 43.44 43.53
C VAL A 83 18.40 44.88 43.73
N ASP A 84 17.21 45.21 43.19
CA ASP A 84 16.12 46.01 43.81
C ASP A 84 15.17 46.54 42.72
N SER A 85 13.86 46.72 42.91
CA SER A 85 12.90 46.35 43.95
C SER A 85 11.50 46.79 43.46
N SER A 86 10.48 46.39 44.23
CA SER A 86 9.16 47.02 44.41
C SER A 86 7.94 46.34 43.77
N GLN A 87 7.28 45.57 44.65
CA GLN A 87 5.86 45.26 44.64
C GLN A 87 5.02 46.54 44.76
N SER A 88 3.84 46.56 44.14
CA SER A 88 2.68 47.22 44.73
C SER A 88 1.40 46.47 44.36
N SER A 89 0.67 46.08 45.39
CA SER A 89 -0.67 45.47 45.38
C SER A 89 -1.72 46.56 45.58
N ILE A 90 -2.68 46.72 44.68
CA ILE A 90 -3.89 47.53 44.91
C ILE A 90 -5.14 46.82 44.34
N SER A 91 -5.97 46.37 45.28
CA SER A 91 -7.44 46.23 45.34
C SER A 91 -8.30 46.00 44.08
N ALA A 92 -9.20 45.03 44.24
CA ALA A 92 -10.43 44.83 43.48
C ALA A 92 -11.32 46.09 43.43
N GLN A 93 -11.66 46.53 42.22
CA GLN A 93 -12.86 47.31 41.94
C GLN A 93 -13.47 46.87 40.60
N SER A 94 -14.75 46.51 40.68
CA SER A 94 -15.67 46.22 39.59
C SER A 94 -15.87 47.45 38.69
N ASN A 95 -15.40 47.41 37.45
CA ASN A 95 -15.71 48.42 36.44
C ASN A 95 -16.69 47.86 35.40
N ILE A 96 -17.96 48.20 35.60
CA ILE A 96 -19.02 48.15 34.58
C ILE A 96 -18.61 49.12 33.47
N ARG A 97 -18.23 48.60 32.29
CA ARG A 97 -18.00 49.42 31.09
C ARG A 97 -19.35 49.88 30.53
N LYS A 98 -19.68 51.16 30.69
CA LYS A 98 -20.79 51.81 29.97
C LYS A 98 -20.45 51.87 28.46
N HIS A 99 -21.19 51.14 27.63
CA HIS A 99 -21.10 51.23 26.17
C HIS A 99 -21.60 52.61 25.71
N LYS A 100 -20.81 53.29 24.88
CA LYS A 100 -21.19 54.56 24.24
C LYS A 100 -22.17 54.23 23.10
N ARG A 101 -23.47 54.47 23.31
CA ARG A 101 -24.52 54.18 22.30
C ARG A 101 -24.29 55.07 21.06
N HIS A 102 -23.99 54.46 19.92
CA HIS A 102 -23.95 55.14 18.63
C HIS A 102 -25.40 55.39 18.14
N ASP A 103 -25.61 56.45 17.39
CA ASP A 103 -26.95 56.88 16.96
C ASP A 103 -27.54 55.90 15.93
N SER A 104 -28.46 55.03 16.38
CA SER A 104 -29.18 54.05 15.57
C SER A 104 -30.54 54.56 15.06
N THR A 105 -30.90 55.82 15.34
CA THR A 105 -32.22 56.39 15.05
C THR A 105 -32.60 56.32 13.57
N ALA A 106 -31.65 56.56 12.67
CA ALA A 106 -31.85 56.46 11.23
C ALA A 106 -32.25 55.05 10.76
N PHE A 107 -31.71 54.00 11.40
CA PHE A 107 -32.01 52.62 11.07
C PHE A 107 -33.36 52.16 11.63
N ILE A 108 -33.67 52.59 12.86
CA ILE A 108 -34.95 52.28 13.53
C ILE A 108 -36.13 52.98 12.82
N GLN A 109 -35.95 54.25 12.43
CA GLN A 109 -36.98 55.03 11.73
C GLN A 109 -37.04 54.73 10.22
N LYS A 110 -36.17 53.87 9.69
CA LYS A 110 -36.10 53.50 8.27
C LYS A 110 -35.97 54.69 7.32
N SER A 111 -35.28 55.75 7.75
CA SER A 111 -35.14 57.00 6.98
C SER A 111 -34.39 56.83 5.65
N TYR A 112 -33.70 55.70 5.47
CA TYR A 112 -33.03 55.30 4.24
C TYR A 112 -33.99 54.88 3.10
N LEU A 113 -35.31 54.77 3.36
CA LEU A 113 -36.32 54.50 2.32
C LEU A 113 -36.88 55.77 1.67
N ASP A 114 -36.78 56.92 2.34
CA ASP A 114 -37.46 58.16 1.95
C ASP A 114 -36.53 59.21 1.29
N ARG A 115 -35.21 58.96 1.22
CA ARG A 115 -34.23 59.87 0.61
C ARG A 115 -33.14 59.11 -0.16
N SER A 116 -32.59 59.74 -1.22
CA SER A 116 -31.32 59.33 -1.82
C SER A 116 -30.27 59.19 -0.73
N THR A 117 -29.73 57.99 -0.55
CA THR A 117 -28.95 57.59 0.61
C THR A 117 -27.77 58.54 0.89
N SER A 118 -27.68 59.06 2.12
CA SER A 118 -26.46 59.74 2.58
C SER A 118 -25.27 58.77 2.51
N GLU A 119 -24.14 59.20 1.92
CA GLU A 119 -22.93 58.37 1.75
C GLU A 119 -22.36 57.82 3.08
N SER A 120 -22.79 58.38 4.22
CA SER A 120 -22.40 58.02 5.59
C SER A 120 -23.07 56.75 6.12
N LEU A 121 -24.28 56.40 5.64
CA LEU A 121 -25.10 55.31 6.22
C LEU A 121 -24.39 53.94 6.30
N PRO A 122 -23.62 53.49 5.28
CA PRO A 122 -22.85 52.24 5.41
C PRO A 122 -21.73 52.31 6.47
N ASN A 123 -21.14 53.48 6.70
CA ASN A 123 -20.13 53.67 7.75
C ASN A 123 -20.79 53.67 9.12
N ASP A 124 -21.96 54.29 9.25
CA ASP A 124 -22.74 54.32 10.48
C ASP A 124 -23.17 52.89 10.88
N ALA A 125 -23.65 52.10 9.91
CA ALA A 125 -23.95 50.67 10.11
C ALA A 125 -22.72 49.88 10.59
N ARG A 126 -21.53 50.16 10.05
CA ARG A 126 -20.28 49.50 10.44
C ARG A 126 -19.89 49.84 11.89
N GLU A 127 -19.94 51.12 12.28
CA GLU A 127 -19.59 51.54 13.64
C GLU A 127 -20.60 50.98 14.67
N ILE A 128 -21.89 50.94 14.34
CA ILE A 128 -22.92 50.32 15.19
C ILE A 128 -22.61 48.83 15.39
N LEU A 129 -22.36 48.06 14.32
CA LEU A 129 -22.03 46.63 14.43
C LEU A 129 -20.74 46.37 15.23
N LYS A 130 -19.75 47.26 15.10
CA LYS A 130 -18.48 47.17 15.83
C LYS A 130 -18.66 47.43 17.34
N SER A 131 -19.68 48.20 17.71
CA SER A 131 -19.97 48.57 19.10
C SER A 131 -20.69 47.49 19.93
N GLN A 132 -20.96 46.32 19.34
CA GLN A 132 -21.78 45.24 19.92
C GLN A 132 -23.19 45.73 20.27
N PRO A 133 -24.04 45.98 19.25
CA PRO A 133 -25.32 46.66 19.41
C PRO A 133 -26.36 45.78 20.14
N ASP A 134 -27.33 46.44 20.79
CA ASP A 134 -28.49 45.77 21.38
C ASP A 134 -29.31 45.04 20.29
N ARG A 135 -30.16 44.10 20.71
CA ARG A 135 -30.96 43.24 19.81
C ARG A 135 -31.80 44.02 18.79
N GLU A 136 -32.39 45.13 19.22
CA GLU A 136 -33.22 46.01 18.38
C GLU A 136 -32.37 46.77 17.34
N ASP A 137 -31.24 47.31 17.75
CA ASP A 137 -30.29 48.00 16.87
C ASP A 137 -29.67 47.04 15.84
N LEU A 138 -29.31 45.82 16.27
CA LEU A 138 -28.82 44.77 15.37
C LEU A 138 -29.88 44.38 14.33
N ALA A 139 -31.13 44.18 14.76
CA ALA A 139 -32.23 43.85 13.87
C ALA A 139 -32.47 44.97 12.83
N ALA A 140 -32.42 46.24 13.26
CA ALA A 140 -32.59 47.39 12.37
C ALA A 140 -31.46 47.50 11.33
N VAL A 141 -30.21 47.29 11.73
CA VAL A 141 -29.06 47.30 10.81
C VAL A 141 -29.09 46.10 9.85
N LEU A 142 -29.39 44.89 10.33
CA LEU A 142 -29.53 43.72 9.45
C LEU A 142 -30.71 43.86 8.48
N GLN A 143 -31.81 44.50 8.90
CA GLN A 143 -32.94 44.80 8.03
C GLN A 143 -32.57 45.81 6.94
N TYR A 144 -31.79 46.85 7.28
CA TYR A 144 -31.21 47.75 6.27
C TYR A 144 -30.39 46.97 5.25
N LEU A 145 -29.42 46.14 5.68
CA LEU A 145 -28.62 45.34 4.75
C LEU A 145 -29.47 44.40 3.88
N GLN A 146 -30.50 43.78 4.46
CA GLN A 146 -31.44 42.93 3.72
C GLN A 146 -32.24 43.71 2.67
N TYR A 147 -32.72 44.92 2.99
CA TYR A 147 -33.41 45.78 2.02
C TYR A 147 -32.50 46.23 0.88
N GLY A 148 -31.20 46.37 1.12
CA GLY A 148 -30.20 46.55 0.08
C GLY A 148 -30.05 45.35 -0.85
N ILE A 149 -30.11 44.12 -0.30
CA ILE A 149 -30.09 42.87 -1.08
C ILE A 149 -31.37 42.75 -1.94
N ASP A 150 -32.52 43.13 -1.38
CA ASP A 150 -33.81 43.12 -2.06
C ASP A 150 -33.91 44.20 -3.15
N GLY A 151 -32.96 45.16 -3.19
CA GLY A 151 -32.91 46.25 -4.16
C GLY A 151 -33.82 47.45 -3.82
N ARG A 152 -34.15 47.64 -2.54
CA ARG A 152 -34.99 48.77 -2.08
C ARG A 152 -34.21 50.07 -1.87
N HIS A 153 -32.88 50.01 -1.85
CA HIS A 153 -31.98 51.16 -1.80
C HIS A 153 -30.64 50.83 -2.47
N ASP A 154 -29.77 51.83 -2.65
CA ASP A 154 -28.59 51.75 -3.54
C ASP A 154 -27.43 50.88 -2.99
N PHE A 155 -27.29 50.75 -1.67
CA PHE A 155 -26.22 49.97 -1.07
C PHE A 155 -26.55 48.46 -0.98
N ASN A 156 -25.75 47.58 -1.59
CA ASN A 156 -25.89 46.13 -1.47
C ASN A 156 -24.61 45.49 -0.90
N VAL A 157 -24.72 44.80 0.24
CA VAL A 157 -23.59 44.16 0.94
C VAL A 157 -22.97 42.98 0.18
N ARG A 158 -23.68 42.38 -0.78
CA ARG A 158 -23.17 41.27 -1.60
C ARG A 158 -22.30 41.73 -2.77
N LEU A 159 -22.36 43.02 -3.14
CA LEU A 159 -21.50 43.58 -4.17
C LEU A 159 -20.04 43.69 -3.66
N PRO A 160 -19.05 43.21 -4.42
CA PRO A 160 -17.65 43.30 -4.02
C PRO A 160 -17.21 44.77 -4.01
N GLY A 161 -16.88 45.29 -2.83
CA GLY A 161 -16.43 46.67 -2.64
C GLY A 161 -15.85 46.91 -1.24
N PRO A 162 -15.07 47.99 -1.01
CA PRO A 162 -14.35 48.20 0.23
C PRO A 162 -15.29 48.37 1.44
N LYS A 163 -16.38 49.15 1.30
CA LYS A 163 -17.38 49.35 2.36
C LYS A 163 -18.09 48.03 2.71
N ALA A 164 -18.49 47.25 1.70
CA ALA A 164 -19.14 45.95 1.88
C ALA A 164 -18.21 44.93 2.57
N SER A 165 -16.95 44.81 2.12
CA SER A 165 -15.96 43.90 2.73
C SER A 165 -15.65 44.25 4.18
N GLN A 166 -15.61 45.55 4.53
CA GLN A 166 -15.42 45.98 5.91
C GLN A 166 -16.61 45.60 6.80
N ILE A 167 -17.85 45.80 6.33
CA ILE A 167 -19.06 45.38 7.06
C ILE A 167 -19.07 43.86 7.23
N VAL A 168 -18.81 43.11 6.16
CA VAL A 168 -18.72 41.63 6.20
C VAL A 168 -17.65 41.16 7.20
N ASN A 169 -16.49 41.81 7.24
CA ASN A 169 -15.44 41.48 8.21
C ASN A 169 -15.91 41.74 9.66
N VAL A 170 -16.63 42.83 9.93
CA VAL A 170 -17.22 43.09 11.26
C VAL A 170 -18.28 42.03 11.59
N LEU A 171 -19.14 41.65 10.63
CA LEU A 171 -20.13 40.60 10.82
C LEU A 171 -19.47 39.26 11.20
N VAL A 172 -18.37 38.89 10.53
CA VAL A 172 -17.65 37.64 10.80
C VAL A 172 -16.84 37.68 12.11
N THR A 173 -16.21 38.81 12.42
CA THR A 173 -15.26 38.89 13.56
C THR A 173 -15.90 39.31 14.88
N VAL A 174 -16.99 40.08 14.83
CA VAL A 174 -17.67 40.64 16.02
C VAL A 174 -19.07 40.06 16.16
N THR A 175 -19.92 40.17 15.13
CA THR A 175 -21.35 39.85 15.24
C THR A 175 -21.63 38.34 15.34
N VAL A 176 -20.96 37.51 14.53
CA VAL A 176 -21.14 36.05 14.56
C VAL A 176 -20.72 35.44 15.91
N PRO A 177 -19.52 35.71 16.45
CA PRO A 177 -19.13 35.19 17.76
C PRO A 177 -20.06 35.57 18.91
N ASP A 178 -20.62 36.79 18.85
CA ASP A 178 -21.47 37.36 19.88
C ASP A 178 -22.91 36.82 19.83
N GLN A 179 -23.51 36.77 18.64
CA GLN A 179 -24.94 36.53 18.47
C GLN A 179 -25.29 35.10 18.01
N TRP A 180 -24.39 34.41 17.29
CA TRP A 180 -24.65 33.06 16.77
C TRP A 180 -24.97 31.99 17.82
N PRO A 181 -24.36 31.97 19.03
CA PRO A 181 -24.73 31.02 20.08
C PRO A 181 -26.23 31.01 20.41
N HIS A 182 -26.87 32.18 20.34
CA HIS A 182 -28.29 32.34 20.60
C HIS A 182 -29.15 31.95 19.39
N LEU A 183 -28.64 32.19 18.17
CA LEU A 183 -29.33 31.93 16.91
C LEU A 183 -29.17 30.50 16.38
N ARG A 184 -28.29 29.68 16.97
CA ARG A 184 -28.05 28.28 16.56
C ARG A 184 -29.12 27.29 17.06
N ARG A 185 -29.89 27.64 18.10
CA ARG A 185 -30.88 26.74 18.73
C ARG A 185 -31.96 26.30 17.72
N SER A 186 -32.50 25.09 17.88
CA SER A 186 -33.60 24.58 17.03
C SER A 186 -34.93 25.30 17.29
N ASP A 187 -35.17 25.74 18.52
CA ASP A 187 -36.44 26.31 18.98
C ASP A 187 -36.39 27.85 18.99
N LEU A 188 -36.36 28.45 17.80
CA LEU A 188 -36.29 29.91 17.64
C LEU A 188 -37.69 30.52 17.50
N GLY A 189 -37.94 31.64 18.18
CA GLY A 189 -39.11 32.47 17.91
C GLY A 189 -39.03 33.10 16.51
N ARG A 190 -40.18 33.49 15.93
CA ARG A 190 -40.25 34.03 14.55
C ARG A 190 -39.28 35.20 14.29
N ALA A 191 -39.12 36.10 15.26
CA ALA A 191 -38.21 37.24 15.16
C ALA A 191 -36.73 36.81 15.10
N ASP A 192 -36.34 35.82 15.91
CA ASP A 192 -34.97 35.28 15.92
C ASP A 192 -34.67 34.48 14.65
N THR A 193 -35.66 33.78 14.08
CA THR A 193 -35.52 33.13 12.77
C THR A 193 -35.30 34.15 11.66
N GLN A 194 -36.04 35.27 11.68
CA GLN A 194 -35.85 36.36 10.71
C GLN A 194 -34.46 37.01 10.85
N LEU A 195 -34.00 37.23 12.08
CA LEU A 195 -32.69 37.79 12.35
C LEU A 195 -31.56 36.85 11.89
N ARG A 196 -31.69 35.54 12.17
CA ARG A 196 -30.78 34.50 11.66
C ARG A 196 -30.74 34.50 10.13
N ASN A 197 -31.89 34.52 9.47
CA ASN A 197 -31.97 34.50 8.00
C ASN A 197 -31.38 35.77 7.38
N SER A 198 -31.61 36.93 7.99
CA SER A 198 -31.05 38.21 7.52
C SER A 198 -29.52 38.22 7.66
N LEU A 199 -28.99 37.71 8.78
CA LEU A 199 -27.55 37.56 8.99
C LEU A 199 -26.93 36.59 7.95
N LEU A 200 -27.53 35.43 7.75
CA LEU A 200 -27.06 34.45 6.76
C LEU A 200 -27.11 35.03 5.33
N SER A 201 -28.20 35.73 4.97
CA SER A 201 -28.36 36.39 3.67
C SER A 201 -27.28 37.46 3.39
N CYS A 202 -26.79 38.15 4.42
CA CYS A 202 -25.67 39.08 4.29
C CYS A 202 -24.34 38.35 4.04
N LEU A 203 -24.18 37.15 4.61
CA LEU A 203 -22.97 36.33 4.51
C LEU A 203 -22.96 35.35 3.32
N THR A 204 -24.08 35.12 2.63
CA THR A 204 -24.15 34.40 1.35
C THR A 204 -23.60 35.25 0.21
N SER A 205 -22.32 35.62 0.32
CA SER A 205 -21.54 36.32 -0.69
C SER A 205 -20.14 35.72 -0.75
N VAL A 206 -19.43 35.94 -1.86
CA VAL A 206 -18.04 35.46 -2.03
C VAL A 206 -17.14 36.01 -0.92
N ALA A 207 -17.29 37.30 -0.57
CA ALA A 207 -16.56 37.95 0.51
C ALA A 207 -16.94 37.38 1.90
N GLY A 208 -18.22 37.03 2.11
CA GLY A 208 -18.71 36.42 3.36
C GLY A 208 -18.11 35.05 3.60
N VAL A 209 -18.20 34.15 2.61
CA VAL A 209 -17.63 32.80 2.71
C VAL A 209 -16.10 32.86 2.82
N GLY A 210 -15.44 33.70 2.01
CA GLY A 210 -13.99 33.91 2.10
C GLY A 210 -13.53 34.47 3.46
N GLY A 211 -14.27 35.44 4.00
CA GLY A 211 -14.02 36.00 5.33
C GLY A 211 -14.17 34.99 6.46
N LEU A 212 -15.20 34.14 6.40
CA LEU A 212 -15.39 33.03 7.34
C LEU A 212 -14.22 32.04 7.28
N LEU A 213 -13.81 31.62 6.08
CA LEU A 213 -12.66 30.72 5.92
C LEU A 213 -11.36 31.31 6.47
N MET A 214 -11.09 32.59 6.20
CA MET A 214 -9.91 33.29 6.72
C MET A 214 -9.92 33.33 8.25
N GLN A 215 -11.06 33.64 8.84
CA GLN A 215 -11.22 33.70 10.30
C GLN A 215 -11.10 32.32 10.96
N ILE A 216 -11.67 31.28 10.35
CA ILE A 216 -11.56 29.89 10.79
C ILE A 216 -10.08 29.47 10.79
N ARG A 217 -9.34 29.71 9.69
CA ARG A 217 -7.90 29.42 9.63
C ARG A 217 -7.13 30.17 10.72
N ARG A 218 -7.39 31.47 10.88
CA ARG A 218 -6.71 32.31 11.88
C ARG A 218 -6.92 31.78 13.29
N LEU A 219 -8.17 31.54 13.69
CA LEU A 219 -8.49 31.05 15.03
C LEU A 219 -7.96 29.63 15.29
N PHE A 220 -7.97 28.79 14.25
CA PHE A 220 -7.39 27.46 14.34
C PHE A 220 -5.87 27.52 14.62
N SER A 221 -5.13 28.40 13.92
CA SER A 221 -3.68 28.57 14.13
C SER A 221 -3.32 29.23 15.46
N THR A 222 -4.14 30.14 15.99
CA THR A 222 -3.81 30.90 17.21
C THR A 222 -4.21 30.22 18.52
N THR A 223 -5.06 29.18 18.49
CA THR A 223 -5.64 28.60 19.72
C THR A 223 -4.84 27.35 20.15
N PRO A 224 -4.12 27.37 21.29
CA PRO A 224 -3.16 26.32 21.68
C PRO A 224 -3.79 24.98 22.12
N ASN A 225 -5.11 24.80 21.96
CA ASN A 225 -5.81 23.53 22.23
C ASN A 225 -6.91 23.24 21.20
N HIS A 226 -6.99 24.04 20.13
CA HIS A 226 -7.99 24.02 19.04
C HIS A 226 -9.49 23.98 19.44
N LYS A 227 -9.81 23.93 20.73
CA LYS A 227 -11.17 24.00 21.29
C LYS A 227 -11.50 25.45 21.61
N SER A 228 -12.16 26.14 20.70
CA SER A 228 -12.82 27.40 21.01
C SER A 228 -14.29 27.34 20.56
N PRO A 229 -15.25 27.73 21.42
CA PRO A 229 -16.66 27.78 21.03
C PRO A 229 -16.87 28.75 19.84
N MET A 230 -16.00 29.77 19.72
CA MET A 230 -15.98 30.69 18.58
C MET A 230 -15.64 30.01 17.25
N LEU A 231 -14.70 29.05 17.24
CA LEU A 231 -14.37 28.27 16.04
C LEU A 231 -15.56 27.38 15.63
N GLU A 232 -16.20 26.72 16.59
CA GLU A 232 -17.40 25.91 16.33
C GLU A 232 -18.55 26.75 15.76
N ASN A 233 -18.77 27.95 16.30
CA ASN A 233 -19.79 28.86 15.78
C ASN A 233 -19.54 29.26 14.33
N LEU A 234 -18.30 29.58 13.97
CA LEU A 234 -17.96 29.96 12.59
C LEU A 234 -18.10 28.78 11.61
N ILE A 235 -17.71 27.56 12.03
CA ILE A 235 -17.91 26.34 11.24
C ILE A 235 -19.41 26.05 11.07
N SER A 236 -20.20 26.24 12.12
CA SER A 236 -21.66 26.09 12.10
C SER A 236 -22.33 27.09 11.14
N VAL A 237 -21.91 28.36 11.14
CA VAL A 237 -22.37 29.37 10.16
C VAL A 237 -22.02 28.94 8.74
N LEU A 238 -20.75 28.57 8.50
CA LEU A 238 -20.31 28.14 7.17
C LEU A 238 -21.11 26.92 6.67
N SER A 239 -21.37 25.95 7.55
CA SER A 239 -22.20 24.79 7.24
C SER A 239 -23.64 25.19 6.92
N CYS A 240 -24.24 26.14 7.64
CA CYS A 240 -25.58 26.65 7.34
C CYS A 240 -25.65 27.44 6.02
N LEU A 241 -24.58 28.16 5.64
CA LEU A 241 -24.53 28.92 4.39
C LEU A 241 -24.40 28.01 3.17
N LEU A 242 -23.61 26.94 3.31
CA LEU A 242 -23.36 26.00 2.23
C LEU A 242 -24.36 24.85 2.21
N SER A 243 -25.14 24.60 3.26
CA SER A 243 -26.11 23.50 3.26
C SER A 243 -27.24 23.72 2.24
N GLY A 244 -27.78 22.62 1.73
CA GLY A 244 -28.85 22.61 0.73
C GLY A 244 -28.37 22.57 -0.72
N ASN A 245 -29.33 22.66 -1.65
CA ASN A 245 -29.11 22.43 -3.09
C ASN A 245 -29.25 23.71 -3.94
N SER A 246 -29.51 24.87 -3.31
CA SER A 246 -29.79 26.14 -4.00
C SER A 246 -28.64 27.14 -3.95
N VAL A 247 -27.49 26.77 -3.39
CA VAL A 247 -26.37 27.70 -3.16
C VAL A 247 -25.80 28.18 -4.49
N LEU A 248 -25.52 27.26 -5.42
CA LEU A 248 -24.98 27.60 -6.73
C LEU A 248 -25.99 28.40 -7.58
N ARG A 249 -27.28 28.05 -7.47
CA ARG A 249 -28.37 28.82 -8.08
C ARG A 249 -28.39 30.27 -7.58
N GLY A 250 -28.22 30.48 -6.28
CA GLY A 250 -28.14 31.82 -5.68
C GLY A 250 -26.98 32.65 -6.24
N PHE A 251 -25.79 32.07 -6.32
CA PHE A 251 -24.63 32.75 -6.91
C PHE A 251 -24.81 33.05 -8.40
N LEU A 252 -25.45 32.14 -9.14
CA LEU A 252 -25.73 32.34 -10.57
C LEU A 252 -26.69 33.51 -10.77
N TYR A 253 -27.79 33.56 -10.01
CA TYR A 253 -28.74 34.68 -10.01
C TYR A 253 -28.05 36.00 -9.65
N ASP A 254 -27.24 36.01 -8.58
CA ASP A 254 -26.50 37.20 -8.14
C ASP A 254 -25.51 37.67 -9.23
N THR A 255 -24.84 36.76 -9.93
CA THR A 255 -23.91 37.09 -11.02
C THR A 255 -24.60 37.89 -12.13
N ILE A 256 -25.83 37.50 -12.48
CA ILE A 256 -26.55 38.06 -13.63
C ILE A 256 -27.26 39.35 -13.26
N LYS A 257 -27.88 39.38 -12.07
CA LYS A 257 -28.62 40.53 -11.57
C LYS A 257 -27.69 41.68 -11.17
N LEU A 258 -26.59 41.38 -10.49
CA LEU A 258 -25.74 42.41 -9.89
C LEU A 258 -24.73 43.01 -10.88
N PHE A 259 -24.24 42.23 -11.85
CA PHE A 259 -23.23 42.68 -12.80
C PHE A 259 -23.81 42.84 -14.20
N LYS A 260 -23.64 44.03 -14.78
CA LYS A 260 -24.13 44.35 -16.15
C LYS A 260 -23.11 43.96 -17.22
N THR A 261 -21.81 44.08 -16.94
CA THR A 261 -20.73 43.82 -17.90
C THR A 261 -20.28 42.36 -17.87
N GLU A 262 -20.05 41.77 -19.03
CA GLU A 262 -19.62 40.37 -19.16
C GLU A 262 -18.28 40.08 -18.47
N THR A 263 -17.33 41.01 -18.52
CA THR A 263 -16.02 40.88 -17.85
C THR A 263 -16.17 40.75 -16.34
N GLN A 264 -17.03 41.57 -15.73
CA GLN A 264 -17.32 41.52 -14.29
C GLN A 264 -18.00 40.20 -13.91
N ARG A 265 -18.96 39.72 -14.73
CA ARG A 265 -19.60 38.42 -14.54
C ARG A 265 -18.58 37.28 -14.56
N ARG A 266 -17.66 37.28 -15.52
CA ARG A 266 -16.62 36.25 -15.65
C ARG A 266 -15.67 36.25 -14.44
N VAL A 267 -15.18 37.42 -14.02
CA VAL A 267 -14.26 37.53 -12.86
C VAL A 267 -14.94 37.07 -11.57
N PHE A 268 -16.17 37.53 -11.32
CA PHE A 268 -16.94 37.11 -10.16
C PHE A 268 -17.18 35.60 -10.15
N TRP A 269 -17.59 35.04 -11.30
CA TRP A 269 -17.86 33.61 -11.42
C TRP A 269 -16.60 32.74 -11.29
N GLN A 270 -15.44 33.23 -11.76
CA GLN A 270 -14.15 32.57 -11.52
C GLN A 270 -13.84 32.50 -10.03
N GLU A 271 -14.10 33.55 -9.26
CA GLU A 271 -13.89 33.51 -7.81
C GLU A 271 -14.85 32.53 -7.12
N VAL A 272 -16.15 32.53 -7.49
CA VAL A 272 -17.13 31.53 -7.01
C VAL A 272 -16.64 30.10 -7.32
N THR A 273 -16.20 29.87 -8.56
CA THR A 273 -15.67 28.58 -9.01
C THR A 273 -14.42 28.19 -8.21
N SER A 274 -13.51 29.13 -7.96
CA SER A 274 -12.30 28.88 -7.17
C SER A 274 -12.61 28.55 -5.71
N LEU A 275 -13.65 29.17 -5.15
CA LEU A 275 -14.05 29.03 -3.76
C LEU A 275 -14.72 27.68 -3.51
N LEU A 276 -15.72 27.34 -4.34
CA LEU A 276 -16.55 26.14 -4.18
C LEU A 276 -15.93 24.91 -4.85
N ALA A 277 -15.50 25.02 -6.10
CA ALA A 277 -14.98 23.91 -6.89
C ALA A 277 -13.45 23.88 -6.99
N GLY A 278 -12.76 24.97 -6.63
CA GLY A 278 -11.29 25.10 -6.66
C GLY A 278 -10.60 24.69 -5.36
N SER A 279 -11.23 23.82 -4.56
CA SER A 279 -10.74 23.23 -3.32
C SER A 279 -10.50 24.18 -2.13
N LYS A 280 -10.68 25.50 -2.26
CA LYS A 280 -10.47 26.45 -1.15
C LYS A 280 -11.29 26.12 0.10
N VAL A 281 -12.60 25.89 -0.01
CA VAL A 281 -13.44 25.47 1.14
C VAL A 281 -13.01 24.09 1.63
N LEU A 282 -12.98 23.09 0.73
CA LEU A 282 -12.71 21.70 1.09
C LEU A 282 -11.36 21.50 1.80
N THR A 283 -10.26 22.04 1.26
CA THR A 283 -8.91 21.87 1.83
C THR A 283 -8.80 22.49 3.23
N THR A 284 -9.40 23.66 3.43
CA THR A 284 -9.39 24.33 4.73
C THR A 284 -10.17 23.56 5.77
N MET A 285 -11.38 23.12 5.39
CA MET A 285 -12.24 22.42 6.30
C MET A 285 -11.74 21.00 6.57
N ALA A 286 -11.11 20.34 5.60
CA ALA A 286 -10.41 19.08 5.79
C ALA A 286 -9.27 19.23 6.81
N HIS A 287 -8.40 20.25 6.67
CA HIS A 287 -7.31 20.48 7.61
C HIS A 287 -7.81 20.77 9.04
N VAL A 288 -8.85 21.60 9.17
CA VAL A 288 -9.42 21.98 10.46
C VAL A 288 -10.18 20.81 11.11
N LEU A 289 -11.11 20.17 10.39
CA LEU A 289 -11.97 19.11 10.93
C LEU A 289 -11.22 17.81 11.21
N THR A 290 -10.20 17.45 10.42
CA THR A 290 -9.38 16.24 10.73
C THR A 290 -8.66 16.34 12.08
N THR A 291 -8.30 17.55 12.51
CA THR A 291 -7.69 17.79 13.82
C THR A 291 -8.74 17.83 14.93
N LEU A 292 -9.89 18.46 14.68
CA LEU A 292 -10.96 18.61 15.67
C LEU A 292 -11.71 17.29 15.93
N LEU A 293 -12.00 16.48 14.92
CA LEU A 293 -12.72 15.20 15.04
C LEU A 293 -11.94 14.16 15.85
N LYS A 294 -10.60 14.25 15.89
CA LYS A 294 -9.77 13.41 16.78
C LYS A 294 -9.96 13.74 18.27
N THR A 295 -10.57 14.88 18.59
CA THR A 295 -10.66 15.42 19.96
C THR A 295 -12.09 15.46 20.55
N GLY A 296 -13.11 15.02 19.81
CA GLY A 296 -14.49 14.80 20.30
C GLY A 296 -15.61 14.80 19.24
N ASP A 297 -16.76 14.21 19.58
CA ASP A 297 -17.92 13.93 18.70
C ASP A 297 -18.77 15.18 18.31
N GLN A 298 -18.47 16.36 18.87
CA GLN A 298 -19.29 17.58 18.69
C GLN A 298 -19.30 18.13 17.24
N TYR A 299 -18.36 17.67 16.40
CA TYR A 299 -18.16 18.16 15.03
C TYR A 299 -18.68 17.20 13.94
N GLU A 300 -19.27 16.05 14.30
CA GLU A 300 -19.75 15.05 13.32
C GLU A 300 -20.78 15.62 12.34
N GLY A 301 -21.69 16.48 12.82
CA GLY A 301 -22.70 17.13 11.98
C GLY A 301 -22.13 18.07 10.90
N TYR A 302 -20.85 18.46 11.02
CA TYR A 302 -20.15 19.34 10.08
C TYR A 302 -19.08 18.62 9.25
N ALA A 303 -18.88 17.32 9.49
CA ALA A 303 -17.81 16.54 8.88
C ALA A 303 -17.86 16.56 7.34
N TRP A 304 -19.06 16.68 6.75
CA TRP A 304 -19.27 16.72 5.31
C TRP A 304 -18.52 17.87 4.60
N LEU A 305 -18.22 18.97 5.28
CA LEU A 305 -17.46 20.09 4.72
C LEU A 305 -15.98 19.75 4.49
N GLY A 306 -15.44 18.81 5.28
CA GLY A 306 -14.05 18.34 5.18
C GLY A 306 -13.91 16.98 4.52
N ASP A 307 -15.00 16.20 4.42
CA ASP A 307 -15.04 14.94 3.67
C ASP A 307 -15.22 15.21 2.18
N GLY A 308 -14.16 14.97 1.40
CA GLY A 308 -14.16 15.23 -0.03
C GLY A 308 -15.21 14.44 -0.82
N ARG A 309 -15.62 13.25 -0.36
CA ARG A 309 -16.70 12.48 -1.01
C ARG A 309 -18.04 13.17 -0.82
N GLN A 310 -18.39 13.51 0.42
CA GLN A 310 -19.66 14.16 0.75
C GLN A 310 -19.75 15.57 0.17
N TYR A 311 -18.65 16.33 0.24
CA TYR A 311 -18.57 17.66 -0.35
C TYR A 311 -18.77 17.62 -1.88
N SER A 312 -18.19 16.64 -2.56
CA SER A 312 -18.33 16.50 -4.02
C SER A 312 -19.74 16.06 -4.42
N GLN A 313 -20.41 15.23 -3.62
CA GLN A 313 -21.84 14.93 -3.79
C GLN A 313 -22.71 16.17 -3.60
N TRP A 314 -22.44 16.96 -2.55
CA TRP A 314 -23.13 18.24 -2.34
C TRP A 314 -22.95 19.20 -3.53
N LEU A 315 -21.75 19.30 -4.07
CA LEU A 315 -21.47 20.12 -5.25
C LEU A 315 -22.27 19.62 -6.47
N ALA A 316 -22.31 18.31 -6.69
CA ALA A 316 -23.11 17.69 -7.76
C ALA A 316 -24.61 18.00 -7.62
N ARG A 317 -25.17 17.92 -6.41
CA ARG A 317 -26.59 18.26 -6.12
C ARG A 317 -26.91 19.72 -6.41
N ASN A 318 -25.98 20.62 -6.12
CA ASN A 318 -26.14 22.05 -6.42
C ASN A 318 -26.05 22.34 -7.92
N ILE A 319 -25.14 21.66 -8.64
CA ILE A 319 -25.05 21.75 -10.10
C ILE A 319 -26.32 21.20 -10.75
N SER A 320 -26.80 20.02 -10.32
CA SER A 320 -28.00 19.41 -10.88
C SER A 320 -29.25 20.24 -10.61
N ALA A 321 -29.45 20.73 -9.38
CA ALA A 321 -30.58 21.61 -9.05
C ALA A 321 -30.59 22.90 -9.88
N ALA A 322 -29.44 23.58 -10.01
CA ALA A 322 -29.33 24.78 -10.84
C ALA A 322 -29.62 24.45 -12.32
N ALA A 323 -29.09 23.35 -12.85
CA ALA A 323 -29.33 22.95 -14.23
C ALA A 323 -30.80 22.56 -14.51
N ILE A 324 -31.50 21.96 -13.55
CA ILE A 324 -32.93 21.63 -13.64
C ILE A 324 -33.76 22.91 -13.72
N ASP A 325 -33.45 23.92 -12.91
CA ASP A 325 -34.16 25.20 -12.94
C ASP A 325 -34.01 25.93 -14.29
N LEU A 326 -32.81 25.88 -14.89
CA LEU A 326 -32.56 26.47 -16.21
C LEU A 326 -33.32 25.76 -17.34
N HIS A 327 -33.57 24.46 -17.20
CA HIS A 327 -34.33 23.69 -18.19
C HIS A 327 -35.77 24.17 -18.34
N GLY A 328 -36.37 24.73 -17.28
CA GLY A 328 -37.74 25.24 -17.28
C GLY A 328 -37.91 26.68 -17.79
N SER A 329 -36.81 27.40 -18.08
CA SER A 329 -36.86 28.80 -18.52
C SER A 329 -36.97 28.92 -20.05
N PRO A 330 -37.92 29.71 -20.60
CA PRO A 330 -38.14 29.84 -22.04
C PRO A 330 -37.06 30.65 -22.77
N ASN A 331 -36.19 31.38 -22.05
CA ASN A 331 -34.99 32.00 -22.63
C ASN A 331 -33.80 31.04 -22.46
N ARG A 332 -33.22 30.60 -23.58
CA ARG A 332 -32.00 29.77 -23.56
C ARG A 332 -30.81 30.62 -23.12
N ASP A 333 -30.55 30.65 -21.82
CA ASP A 333 -29.39 31.32 -21.23
C ASP A 333 -28.12 30.46 -21.42
N ALA A 334 -27.62 30.38 -22.66
CA ALA A 334 -26.40 29.63 -23.01
C ALA A 334 -25.18 30.05 -22.17
N GLN A 335 -25.15 31.32 -21.74
CA GLN A 335 -24.14 31.87 -20.85
C GLN A 335 -24.20 31.26 -19.45
N GLU A 336 -25.40 31.06 -18.89
CA GLU A 336 -25.60 30.48 -17.56
C GLU A 336 -25.21 29.00 -17.53
N MET A 337 -25.58 28.26 -18.58
CA MET A 337 -25.16 26.89 -18.73
C MET A 337 -23.63 26.78 -18.85
N SER A 338 -22.99 27.67 -19.63
CA SER A 338 -21.52 27.72 -19.74
C SER A 338 -20.84 27.97 -18.38
N MET A 339 -21.41 28.85 -17.56
CA MET A 339 -20.95 29.11 -16.19
C MET A 339 -21.05 27.85 -15.30
N LEU A 340 -22.17 27.12 -15.35
CA LEU A 340 -22.30 25.83 -14.63
C LEU A 340 -21.29 24.78 -15.12
N CYS A 341 -21.03 24.71 -16.43
CA CYS A 341 -20.02 23.81 -16.99
C CYS A 341 -18.62 24.10 -16.46
N GLN A 342 -18.25 25.37 -16.21
CA GLN A 342 -16.96 25.73 -15.61
C GLN A 342 -16.83 25.20 -14.19
N VAL A 343 -17.90 25.26 -13.40
CA VAL A 343 -17.94 24.71 -12.03
C VAL A 343 -17.86 23.19 -12.06
N LEU A 344 -18.60 22.53 -12.96
CA LEU A 344 -18.52 21.08 -13.16
C LEU A 344 -17.10 20.65 -13.55
N LYS A 345 -16.50 21.31 -14.54
CA LYS A 345 -15.13 21.04 -14.98
C LYS A 345 -14.13 21.15 -13.83
N ARG A 346 -14.23 22.21 -13.02
CA ARG A 346 -13.33 22.39 -11.87
C ARG A 346 -13.63 21.39 -10.75
N GLY A 347 -14.90 21.07 -10.51
CA GLY A 347 -15.33 20.09 -9.51
C GLY A 347 -14.79 18.68 -9.81
N LEU A 348 -14.76 18.28 -11.08
CA LEU A 348 -14.17 17.00 -11.51
C LEU A 348 -12.66 16.91 -11.22
N SER A 349 -11.96 18.05 -11.05
CA SER A 349 -10.54 18.11 -10.68
C SER A 349 -10.26 18.12 -9.17
N LEU A 350 -11.28 17.94 -8.30
CA LEU A 350 -11.13 17.90 -6.84
C LEU A 350 -10.54 16.59 -6.28
N GLY A 351 -10.34 15.58 -7.13
CA GLY A 351 -9.84 14.25 -6.71
C GLY A 351 -10.93 13.24 -6.35
N TYR A 352 -12.21 13.64 -6.31
CA TYR A 352 -13.36 12.79 -5.96
C TYR A 352 -14.33 12.64 -7.13
N ARG A 353 -13.80 12.35 -8.32
CA ARG A 353 -14.55 12.31 -9.60
C ARG A 353 -15.77 11.41 -9.52
N ASP A 354 -15.61 10.16 -9.06
CA ASP A 354 -16.68 9.16 -9.04
C ASP A 354 -17.86 9.64 -8.17
N ALA A 355 -17.61 10.21 -7.00
CA ALA A 355 -18.65 10.69 -6.09
C ALA A 355 -19.49 11.83 -6.70
N LEU A 356 -18.83 12.77 -7.40
CA LEU A 356 -19.49 13.86 -8.10
C LEU A 356 -20.32 13.33 -9.28
N VAL A 357 -19.72 12.49 -10.12
CA VAL A 357 -20.36 11.96 -11.33
C VAL A 357 -21.58 11.11 -10.99
N ILE A 358 -21.46 10.21 -10.00
CA ILE A 358 -22.53 9.32 -9.57
C ILE A 358 -23.76 10.10 -9.10
N GLU A 359 -23.53 11.10 -8.24
CA GLU A 359 -24.61 11.94 -7.73
C GLU A 359 -25.22 12.82 -8.83
N LEU A 360 -24.41 13.32 -9.76
CA LEU A 360 -24.85 14.15 -10.89
C LEU A 360 -25.79 13.39 -11.82
N TYR A 361 -25.38 12.21 -12.32
CA TYR A 361 -26.21 11.45 -13.25
C TYR A 361 -27.43 10.84 -12.53
N THR A 362 -27.29 10.44 -11.25
CA THR A 362 -28.43 9.96 -10.46
C THR A 362 -29.48 11.06 -10.29
N SER A 363 -29.07 12.31 -10.02
CA SER A 363 -29.98 13.44 -9.88
C SER A 363 -30.71 13.80 -11.17
N LEU A 364 -30.03 13.72 -12.32
CA LEU A 364 -30.55 14.17 -13.61
C LEU A 364 -31.31 13.08 -14.39
N LEU A 365 -30.87 11.82 -14.31
CA LEU A 365 -31.38 10.72 -15.15
C LEU A 365 -32.23 9.71 -14.39
N LEU A 366 -31.89 9.41 -13.14
CA LEU A 366 -32.59 8.40 -12.32
C LEU A 366 -33.70 9.01 -11.43
N GLY A 367 -34.04 10.28 -11.64
CA GLY A 367 -35.15 10.94 -10.97
C GLY A 367 -36.52 10.58 -11.55
N LYS A 368 -37.56 11.38 -11.24
CA LYS A 368 -38.93 11.17 -11.75
C LYS A 368 -39.04 11.25 -13.28
N ARG A 369 -38.13 11.99 -13.92
CA ARG A 369 -38.01 12.15 -15.38
C ARG A 369 -36.53 12.23 -15.73
N ALA A 370 -36.13 11.54 -16.80
CA ALA A 370 -34.76 11.60 -17.30
C ALA A 370 -34.54 12.88 -18.13
N LEU A 371 -33.65 13.76 -17.66
CA LEU A 371 -33.35 15.05 -18.29
C LEU A 371 -32.12 14.98 -19.19
N TRP A 372 -32.21 14.19 -20.27
CA TRP A 372 -31.12 13.96 -21.22
C TRP A 372 -30.55 15.24 -21.82
N THR A 373 -31.43 16.14 -22.30
CA THR A 373 -31.01 17.42 -22.90
C THR A 373 -30.16 18.28 -21.97
N THR A 374 -30.50 18.29 -20.68
CA THR A 374 -29.76 19.07 -19.68
C THR A 374 -28.39 18.47 -19.43
N LEU A 375 -28.30 17.14 -19.35
CA LEU A 375 -27.01 16.45 -19.24
C LEU A 375 -26.13 16.70 -20.47
N HIS A 376 -26.67 16.58 -21.68
CA HIS A 376 -25.91 16.86 -22.91
C HIS A 376 -25.36 18.29 -22.95
N ASN A 377 -26.18 19.28 -22.57
CA ASN A 377 -25.75 20.68 -22.52
C ASN A 377 -24.63 20.91 -21.49
N LEU A 378 -24.57 20.13 -20.41
CA LEU A 378 -23.49 20.17 -19.42
C LEU A 378 -22.21 19.48 -19.92
N LEU A 379 -22.35 18.38 -20.67
CA LEU A 379 -21.22 17.55 -21.10
C LEU A 379 -20.55 18.06 -22.38
N GLN A 380 -21.31 18.52 -23.37
CA GLN A 380 -20.81 18.91 -24.68
C GLN A 380 -19.70 19.98 -24.65
N PRO A 381 -19.73 21.00 -23.75
CA PRO A 381 -18.68 22.00 -23.66
C PRO A 381 -17.39 21.52 -22.97
N LEU A 382 -17.38 20.32 -22.37
CA LEU A 382 -16.22 19.80 -21.65
C LEU A 382 -15.14 19.28 -22.62
N PRO A 383 -13.85 19.29 -22.25
CA PRO A 383 -12.80 18.65 -23.04
C PRO A 383 -13.05 17.15 -23.22
N ALA A 384 -12.62 16.59 -24.35
CA ALA A 384 -12.82 15.17 -24.68
C ALA A 384 -12.34 14.22 -23.56
N SER A 385 -11.16 14.45 -22.99
CA SER A 385 -10.62 13.63 -21.90
C SER A 385 -11.49 13.63 -20.64
N VAL A 386 -12.15 14.76 -20.33
CA VAL A 386 -13.06 14.88 -19.19
C VAL A 386 -14.37 14.16 -19.47
N GLN A 387 -14.88 14.23 -20.71
CA GLN A 387 -16.08 13.51 -21.13
C GLN A 387 -15.88 11.99 -21.04
N MET A 388 -14.77 11.47 -21.59
CA MET A 388 -14.40 10.05 -21.51
C MET A 388 -14.29 9.59 -20.05
N GLY A 389 -13.60 10.35 -19.21
CA GLY A 389 -13.46 10.03 -17.79
C GLY A 389 -14.80 10.01 -17.03
N LEU A 390 -15.71 10.92 -17.35
CA LEU A 390 -17.06 10.94 -16.78
C LEU A 390 -17.86 9.72 -17.24
N PHE A 391 -17.79 9.37 -18.52
CA PHE A 391 -18.44 8.18 -19.07
C PHE A 391 -17.92 6.90 -18.41
N ASP A 392 -16.61 6.74 -18.25
CA ASP A 392 -16.00 5.58 -17.57
C ASP A 392 -16.44 5.48 -16.10
N SER A 393 -16.57 6.62 -15.40
CA SER A 393 -17.11 6.65 -14.04
C SER A 393 -18.57 6.20 -13.99
N ILE A 394 -19.40 6.59 -14.96
CA ILE A 394 -20.79 6.13 -15.06
C ILE A 394 -20.83 4.64 -15.35
N LEU A 395 -20.06 4.14 -16.34
CA LEU A 395 -20.02 2.71 -16.68
C LEU A 395 -19.64 1.83 -15.48
N ARG A 396 -18.61 2.21 -14.73
CA ARG A 396 -18.19 1.48 -13.52
C ARG A 396 -19.27 1.46 -12.45
N ASP A 397 -19.99 2.56 -12.28
CA ASP A 397 -21.11 2.61 -11.32
C ASP A 397 -22.30 1.78 -11.80
N LEU A 398 -22.66 1.83 -13.09
CA LEU A 398 -23.72 1.00 -13.66
C LEU A 398 -23.42 -0.49 -13.50
N ALA A 399 -22.18 -0.91 -13.79
CA ALA A 399 -21.73 -2.28 -13.58
C ALA A 399 -21.89 -2.68 -12.11
N ARG A 400 -21.35 -1.87 -11.17
CA ARG A 400 -21.42 -2.16 -9.72
C ARG A 400 -22.84 -2.15 -9.15
N ARG A 401 -23.70 -1.25 -9.64
CA ARG A 401 -25.02 -0.98 -9.06
C ARG A 401 -26.11 -1.89 -9.62
N PHE A 402 -26.04 -2.22 -10.91
CA PHE A 402 -27.11 -2.92 -11.62
C PHE A 402 -26.68 -4.28 -12.17
N LEU A 403 -25.38 -4.53 -12.33
CA LEU A 403 -24.85 -5.78 -12.88
C LEU A 403 -23.80 -6.40 -11.93
N PRO A 404 -24.10 -6.63 -10.64
CA PRO A 404 -23.13 -7.27 -9.75
C PRO A 404 -22.79 -8.65 -10.32
N ASP A 405 -21.48 -8.95 -10.41
CA ASP A 405 -20.99 -10.26 -10.83
C ASP A 405 -21.75 -11.32 -10.03
N SER A 406 -22.45 -12.19 -10.75
CA SER A 406 -23.14 -13.31 -10.13
C SER A 406 -22.07 -14.31 -9.67
N ILE A 407 -21.58 -14.12 -8.45
CA ILE A 407 -20.61 -14.98 -7.79
C ILE A 407 -21.36 -16.25 -7.38
N GLY A 408 -21.41 -17.23 -8.29
CA GLY A 408 -21.96 -18.56 -8.07
C GLY A 408 -21.61 -19.50 -9.22
N PRO A 409 -21.61 -20.83 -9.01
CA PRO A 409 -21.49 -21.81 -10.09
C PRO A 409 -22.78 -21.75 -10.90
N LEU A 410 -22.71 -21.07 -12.05
CA LEU A 410 -23.88 -20.75 -12.86
C LEU A 410 -23.79 -21.45 -14.21
N THR A 411 -24.88 -22.14 -14.54
CA THR A 411 -25.12 -22.97 -15.72
C THR A 411 -25.34 -22.12 -16.99
N ALA A 412 -25.31 -22.74 -18.18
CA ALA A 412 -25.59 -22.06 -19.45
C ALA A 412 -26.97 -21.35 -19.54
N ARG A 413 -27.93 -21.69 -18.67
CA ARG A 413 -29.24 -21.03 -18.56
C ARG A 413 -29.14 -19.63 -17.90
N ASP A 414 -28.03 -19.34 -17.25
CA ASP A 414 -27.87 -18.15 -16.42
C ASP A 414 -27.41 -16.90 -17.20
N LEU A 415 -26.99 -17.07 -18.47
CA LEU A 415 -26.62 -15.97 -19.38
C LEU A 415 -27.79 -15.01 -19.68
N HIS A 416 -29.04 -15.42 -19.48
CA HIS A 416 -30.23 -14.59 -19.76
C HIS A 416 -30.88 -13.95 -18.51
N ILE A 417 -30.40 -14.27 -17.29
CA ILE A 417 -31.01 -13.84 -16.02
C ILE A 417 -31.13 -12.31 -15.92
N ASN A 418 -30.11 -11.59 -16.39
CA ASN A 418 -30.06 -10.12 -16.30
C ASN A 418 -30.53 -9.41 -17.58
N SER A 419 -31.17 -10.10 -18.53
CA SER A 419 -31.48 -9.53 -19.86
C SER A 419 -32.28 -8.22 -19.83
N SER A 420 -33.23 -8.07 -18.90
CA SER A 420 -33.98 -6.80 -18.71
C SER A 420 -33.06 -5.69 -18.18
N THR A 421 -32.25 -5.97 -17.17
CA THR A 421 -31.33 -4.99 -16.59
C THR A 421 -30.23 -4.58 -17.57
N ILE A 422 -29.70 -5.54 -18.35
CA ILE A 422 -28.76 -5.29 -19.45
C ILE A 422 -29.39 -4.40 -20.51
N ALA A 423 -30.67 -4.60 -20.84
CA ALA A 423 -31.39 -3.74 -21.78
C ALA A 423 -31.55 -2.30 -21.26
N GLY A 424 -31.81 -2.13 -19.96
CA GLY A 424 -31.85 -0.82 -19.30
C GLY A 424 -30.49 -0.11 -19.26
N VAL A 425 -29.40 -0.86 -18.97
CA VAL A 425 -28.03 -0.34 -19.03
C VAL A 425 -27.65 0.03 -20.47
N ALA A 426 -28.04 -0.79 -21.45
CA ALA A 426 -27.84 -0.49 -22.86
C ALA A 426 -28.58 0.80 -23.27
N ALA A 427 -29.79 1.03 -22.77
CA ALA A 427 -30.53 2.28 -23.00
C ALA A 427 -29.82 3.50 -22.39
N MET A 428 -29.23 3.36 -21.19
CA MET A 428 -28.44 4.40 -20.56
C MET A 428 -27.19 4.74 -21.40
N ILE A 429 -26.45 3.73 -21.87
CA ILE A 429 -25.28 3.91 -22.73
C ILE A 429 -25.68 4.60 -24.04
N ARG A 430 -26.78 4.17 -24.66
CA ARG A 430 -27.32 4.80 -25.88
C ARG A 430 -27.58 6.28 -25.67
N GLY A 431 -28.28 6.62 -24.58
CA GLY A 431 -28.63 7.99 -24.25
C GLY A 431 -27.41 8.87 -24.00
N LEU A 432 -26.35 8.33 -23.37
CA LEU A 432 -25.10 9.09 -23.12
C LEU A 432 -24.31 9.36 -24.41
N VAL A 433 -24.25 8.38 -25.31
CA VAL A 433 -23.51 8.45 -26.57
C VAL A 433 -24.27 9.27 -27.63
N GLN A 434 -25.59 9.35 -27.53
CA GLN A 434 -26.43 10.06 -28.48
C GLN A 434 -25.97 11.51 -28.67
N ALA A 435 -25.78 11.90 -29.94
CA ALA A 435 -25.33 13.23 -30.34
C ALA A 435 -23.93 13.64 -29.80
N ASN A 436 -23.09 12.68 -29.42
CA ASN A 436 -21.71 12.93 -28.97
C ASN A 436 -20.69 12.00 -29.66
N SER A 437 -20.05 12.51 -30.71
CA SER A 437 -19.06 11.77 -31.49
C SER A 437 -17.81 11.36 -30.69
N VAL A 438 -17.47 12.10 -29.62
CA VAL A 438 -16.33 11.77 -28.76
C VAL A 438 -16.63 10.50 -27.96
N LEU A 439 -17.82 10.41 -27.38
CA LEU A 439 -18.23 9.23 -26.61
C LEU A 439 -18.49 8.03 -27.50
N GLU A 440 -19.00 8.25 -28.71
CA GLU A 440 -19.18 7.18 -29.71
C GLU A 440 -17.84 6.54 -30.08
N ALA A 441 -16.82 7.36 -30.41
CA ALA A 441 -15.48 6.87 -30.66
C ALA A 441 -14.87 6.20 -29.41
N HIS A 442 -15.10 6.75 -28.22
CA HIS A 442 -14.59 6.18 -26.96
C HIS A 442 -15.16 4.79 -26.68
N VAL A 443 -16.44 4.54 -26.97
CA VAL A 443 -17.06 3.22 -26.82
C VAL A 443 -16.42 2.17 -27.74
N THR A 444 -16.09 2.54 -28.98
CA THR A 444 -15.37 1.64 -29.89
C THR A 444 -13.92 1.40 -29.44
N HIS A 445 -13.26 2.43 -28.90
CA HIS A 445 -11.94 2.30 -28.30
C HIS A 445 -11.97 1.40 -27.06
N TRP A 446 -12.99 1.51 -26.21
CA TRP A 446 -13.15 0.73 -24.99
C TRP A 446 -13.14 -0.78 -25.25
N LEU A 447 -13.85 -1.25 -26.28
CA LEU A 447 -13.88 -2.66 -26.67
C LEU A 447 -12.58 -3.16 -27.30
N THR A 448 -11.76 -2.26 -27.83
CA THR A 448 -10.51 -2.61 -28.51
C THR A 448 -9.28 -2.41 -27.65
N SER A 449 -9.32 -1.55 -26.62
CA SER A 449 -8.19 -1.09 -25.82
C SER A 449 -7.47 -2.20 -25.05
N THR A 450 -6.15 -2.02 -24.87
CA THR A 450 -5.25 -2.91 -24.11
C THR A 450 -4.99 -2.41 -22.69
N ASN A 451 -5.69 -1.35 -22.26
CA ASN A 451 -5.56 -0.83 -20.92
C ASN A 451 -6.36 -1.74 -19.98
N GLY A 452 -5.68 -2.41 -19.05
CA GLY A 452 -6.30 -3.33 -18.09
C GLY A 452 -7.44 -2.72 -17.26
N GLU A 453 -7.57 -1.39 -17.24
CA GLU A 453 -8.67 -0.66 -16.58
C GLU A 453 -10.08 -1.10 -17.02
N TYR A 454 -10.23 -1.63 -18.25
CA TYR A 454 -11.52 -2.02 -18.81
C TYR A 454 -11.82 -3.52 -18.72
N ALA A 455 -10.80 -4.33 -18.37
CA ALA A 455 -10.95 -5.78 -18.25
C ALA A 455 -11.86 -6.18 -17.08
N ASP A 456 -11.93 -5.35 -16.03
CA ASP A 456 -12.61 -5.67 -14.77
C ASP A 456 -14.11 -5.30 -14.70
N LEU A 457 -14.69 -4.64 -15.72
CA LEU A 457 -16.11 -4.22 -15.64
C LEU A 457 -17.13 -5.36 -15.91
N GLY A 458 -16.67 -6.59 -16.16
CA GLY A 458 -17.52 -7.79 -16.29
C GLY A 458 -18.11 -8.04 -17.69
N LEU A 459 -18.74 -9.21 -17.88
CA LEU A 459 -19.32 -9.64 -19.17
C LEU A 459 -20.59 -8.87 -19.55
N ASP A 460 -21.46 -8.60 -18.57
CA ASP A 460 -22.79 -8.03 -18.81
C ASP A 460 -22.73 -6.57 -19.29
N ILE A 461 -21.73 -5.79 -18.87
CA ILE A 461 -21.52 -4.45 -19.41
C ILE A 461 -21.06 -4.50 -20.88
N ARG A 462 -20.19 -5.46 -21.25
CA ARG A 462 -19.73 -5.64 -22.63
C ARG A 462 -20.89 -5.98 -23.55
N ARG A 463 -21.79 -6.84 -23.07
CA ARG A 463 -23.05 -7.16 -23.74
C ARG A 463 -23.92 -5.92 -23.97
N ALA A 464 -24.12 -5.09 -22.95
CA ALA A 464 -24.86 -3.83 -23.07
C ALA A 464 -24.20 -2.83 -24.05
N VAL A 465 -22.86 -2.75 -24.04
CA VAL A 465 -22.09 -1.90 -24.97
C VAL A 465 -22.21 -2.41 -26.42
N ILE A 466 -22.00 -3.71 -26.65
CA ILE A 466 -22.07 -4.31 -27.99
C ILE A 466 -23.49 -4.21 -28.56
N ALA A 467 -24.53 -4.35 -27.72
CA ALA A 467 -25.92 -4.17 -28.14
C ALA A 467 -26.19 -2.77 -28.76
N ASN A 468 -25.47 -1.73 -28.30
CA ASN A 468 -25.55 -0.39 -28.88
C ASN A 468 -24.85 -0.25 -30.23
N LEU A 469 -23.79 -1.02 -30.45
CA LEU A 469 -23.03 -1.02 -31.70
C LEU A 469 -23.61 -1.99 -32.74
N ALA A 470 -24.49 -2.90 -32.31
CA ALA A 470 -25.04 -3.98 -33.14
C ALA A 470 -25.78 -3.49 -34.41
N THR A 471 -26.21 -2.23 -34.44
CA THR A 471 -26.85 -1.61 -35.61
C THR A 471 -25.87 -1.23 -36.73
N ASN A 472 -24.57 -1.08 -36.45
CA ASN A 472 -23.58 -0.67 -37.44
C ASN A 472 -22.62 -1.83 -37.77
N GLN A 473 -22.84 -2.49 -38.90
CA GLN A 473 -22.05 -3.64 -39.33
C GLN A 473 -20.56 -3.29 -39.54
N ASP A 474 -20.26 -2.10 -40.07
CA ASP A 474 -18.88 -1.73 -40.39
C ASP A 474 -18.07 -1.49 -39.11
N THR A 475 -18.68 -0.88 -38.10
CA THR A 475 -18.06 -0.71 -36.77
C THR A 475 -17.81 -2.06 -36.10
N LEU A 476 -18.75 -3.01 -36.18
CA LEU A 476 -18.53 -4.36 -35.64
C LEU A 476 -17.37 -5.08 -36.34
N ARG A 477 -17.25 -4.94 -37.67
CA ARG A 477 -16.14 -5.53 -38.43
C ARG A 477 -14.80 -4.92 -38.02
N GLU A 478 -14.73 -3.60 -37.89
CA GLU A 478 -13.52 -2.89 -37.45
C GLU A 478 -13.08 -3.34 -36.05
N ILE A 479 -14.01 -3.47 -35.10
CA ILE A 479 -13.72 -3.94 -33.75
C ILE A 479 -13.24 -5.39 -33.79
N LEU A 480 -13.91 -6.26 -34.56
CA LEU A 480 -13.51 -7.66 -34.68
C LEU A 480 -12.09 -7.81 -35.23
N GLU A 481 -11.73 -7.07 -36.29
CA GLU A 481 -10.39 -7.10 -36.88
C GLU A 481 -9.33 -6.67 -35.86
N LYS A 482 -9.53 -5.51 -35.20
CA LYS A 482 -8.63 -5.02 -34.15
C LYS A 482 -8.51 -5.99 -32.97
N SER A 483 -9.61 -6.59 -32.53
CA SER A 483 -9.61 -7.56 -31.44
C SER A 483 -8.88 -8.85 -31.83
N LEU A 484 -9.07 -9.36 -33.06
CA LEU A 484 -8.37 -10.57 -33.55
C LEU A 484 -6.86 -10.34 -33.68
N GLU A 485 -6.44 -9.19 -34.21
CA GLU A 485 -5.02 -8.84 -34.30
C GLU A 485 -4.34 -8.80 -32.93
N ARG A 486 -4.98 -8.15 -31.95
CA ARG A 486 -4.47 -8.05 -30.58
C ARG A 486 -4.47 -9.39 -29.88
N PHE A 487 -5.58 -10.12 -29.97
CA PHE A 487 -5.72 -11.45 -29.37
C PHE A 487 -4.69 -12.44 -29.94
N GLY A 488 -4.29 -12.28 -31.21
CA GLY A 488 -3.28 -13.09 -31.88
C GLY A 488 -1.84 -12.59 -31.78
N SER A 489 -1.57 -11.46 -31.11
CA SER A 489 -0.22 -10.90 -30.98
C SER A 489 0.58 -11.64 -29.92
N LYS A 490 1.81 -12.08 -30.26
CA LYS A 490 2.70 -12.79 -29.33
C LYS A 490 3.04 -11.95 -28.10
N LEU A 491 3.24 -10.64 -28.26
CA LEU A 491 3.54 -9.72 -27.15
C LEU A 491 2.38 -9.65 -26.16
N HIS A 492 1.14 -9.49 -26.64
CA HIS A 492 -0.04 -9.41 -25.78
C HIS A 492 -0.36 -10.74 -25.10
N VAL A 493 -0.14 -11.88 -25.78
CA VAL A 493 -0.31 -13.20 -25.16
C VAL A 493 0.67 -13.41 -23.99
N GLN A 494 1.88 -12.84 -24.07
CA GLN A 494 2.93 -12.98 -23.05
C GLN A 494 2.81 -11.96 -21.91
N HIS A 495 2.34 -10.74 -22.18
CA HIS A 495 2.41 -9.64 -21.20
C HIS A 495 1.06 -9.17 -20.67
N ASP A 496 -0.06 -9.39 -21.38
CA ASP A 496 -1.37 -8.93 -20.90
C ASP A 496 -1.90 -9.88 -19.81
N PRO A 497 -2.48 -9.37 -18.71
CA PRO A 497 -3.13 -10.20 -17.70
C PRO A 497 -4.21 -11.12 -18.29
N ILE A 498 -4.40 -12.31 -17.72
CA ILE A 498 -5.38 -13.29 -18.22
C ILE A 498 -6.81 -12.74 -18.27
N VAL A 499 -7.19 -11.91 -17.29
CA VAL A 499 -8.52 -11.25 -17.25
C VAL A 499 -8.75 -10.39 -18.50
N GLN A 500 -7.70 -9.70 -18.98
CA GLN A 500 -7.74 -8.90 -20.20
C GLN A 500 -7.78 -9.78 -21.46
N GLN A 501 -7.03 -10.88 -21.50
CA GLN A 501 -7.09 -11.80 -22.63
C GLN A 501 -8.48 -12.46 -22.74
N GLU A 502 -9.10 -12.78 -21.61
CA GLU A 502 -10.45 -13.32 -21.55
C GLU A 502 -11.51 -12.29 -21.98
N SER A 503 -11.38 -11.02 -21.57
CA SER A 503 -12.31 -9.96 -21.98
C SER A 503 -12.29 -9.75 -23.50
N ILE A 504 -11.11 -9.83 -24.13
CA ILE A 504 -10.97 -9.76 -25.59
C ILE A 504 -11.59 -11.00 -26.25
N ALA A 505 -11.36 -12.20 -25.72
CA ALA A 505 -11.97 -13.44 -26.23
C ALA A 505 -13.51 -13.36 -26.19
N GLN A 506 -14.08 -12.92 -25.06
CA GLN A 506 -15.53 -12.73 -24.91
C GLN A 506 -16.07 -11.68 -25.90
N THR A 507 -15.34 -10.60 -26.13
CA THR A 507 -15.70 -9.56 -27.11
C THR A 507 -15.73 -10.13 -28.53
N ILE A 508 -14.72 -10.92 -28.92
CA ILE A 508 -14.68 -11.61 -30.22
C ILE A 508 -15.89 -12.53 -30.37
N LEU A 509 -16.18 -13.38 -29.38
CA LEU A 509 -17.29 -14.34 -29.43
C LEU A 509 -18.66 -13.66 -29.58
N LEU A 510 -18.90 -12.59 -28.82
CA LEU A 510 -20.13 -11.80 -28.91
C LEU A 510 -20.27 -11.15 -30.30
N ILE A 511 -19.23 -10.45 -30.76
CA ILE A 511 -19.27 -9.70 -32.03
C ILE A 511 -19.43 -10.65 -33.23
N ILE A 512 -18.73 -11.79 -33.24
CA ILE A 512 -18.87 -12.80 -34.30
C ILE A 512 -20.31 -13.30 -34.37
N GLY A 513 -20.97 -13.54 -33.22
CA GLY A 513 -22.38 -13.90 -33.18
C GLY A 513 -23.29 -12.84 -33.82
N TYR A 514 -23.06 -11.56 -33.53
CA TYR A 514 -23.83 -10.46 -34.15
C TYR A 514 -23.57 -10.36 -35.66
N ILE A 515 -22.31 -10.48 -36.11
CA ILE A 515 -21.96 -10.42 -37.53
C ILE A 515 -22.54 -11.61 -38.28
N ASP A 516 -22.54 -12.82 -37.71
CA ASP A 516 -23.11 -14.02 -38.35
C ASP A 516 -24.59 -13.82 -38.72
N ARG A 517 -25.36 -13.23 -37.80
CA ARG A 517 -26.78 -12.92 -37.99
C ARG A 517 -27.03 -11.82 -39.01
N LEU A 518 -26.11 -10.85 -39.14
CA LEU A 518 -26.22 -9.76 -40.11
C LEU A 518 -25.75 -10.18 -41.50
N ASN A 519 -24.62 -10.89 -41.57
CA ASN A 519 -24.00 -11.37 -42.80
C ASN A 519 -23.10 -12.59 -42.52
N HIS A 520 -23.69 -13.78 -42.65
CA HIS A 520 -22.99 -15.06 -42.52
C HIS A 520 -21.75 -15.19 -43.44
N GLN A 521 -21.78 -14.59 -44.65
CA GLN A 521 -20.63 -14.63 -45.55
C GLN A 521 -19.42 -13.88 -44.99
N ALA A 522 -19.62 -12.84 -44.19
CA ALA A 522 -18.54 -12.10 -43.56
C ALA A 522 -17.79 -12.95 -42.53
N VAL A 523 -18.49 -13.78 -41.74
CA VAL A 523 -17.86 -14.69 -40.77
C VAL A 523 -17.03 -15.75 -41.48
N LYS A 524 -17.52 -16.26 -42.61
CA LYS A 524 -16.77 -17.20 -43.47
C LYS A 524 -15.51 -16.58 -44.08
N GLN A 525 -15.51 -15.28 -44.38
CA GLN A 525 -14.30 -14.57 -44.81
C GLN A 525 -13.31 -14.42 -43.66
N VAL A 526 -13.79 -14.13 -42.44
CA VAL A 526 -12.94 -14.01 -41.24
C VAL A 526 -12.28 -15.34 -40.90
N SER A 527 -13.00 -16.47 -40.97
CA SER A 527 -12.43 -17.79 -40.65
C SER A 527 -11.30 -18.20 -41.59
N GLY A 528 -11.36 -17.76 -42.85
CA GLY A 528 -10.29 -17.94 -43.85
C GLY A 528 -9.22 -16.85 -43.85
N SER A 529 -9.31 -15.83 -42.99
CA SER A 529 -8.37 -14.72 -42.97
C SER A 529 -7.02 -15.13 -42.36
N GLY A 530 -5.93 -14.57 -42.91
CA GLY A 530 -4.58 -14.79 -42.36
C GLY A 530 -4.46 -14.34 -40.90
N THR A 531 -5.17 -13.28 -40.51
CA THR A 531 -5.21 -12.78 -39.13
C THR A 531 -5.80 -13.80 -38.16
N PHE A 532 -6.93 -14.43 -38.52
CA PHE A 532 -7.57 -15.46 -37.70
C PHE A 532 -6.69 -16.71 -37.56
N ILE A 533 -6.15 -17.23 -38.66
CA ILE A 533 -5.28 -18.42 -38.65
C ILE A 533 -4.03 -18.16 -37.79
N ARG A 534 -3.38 -17.00 -37.99
CA ARG A 534 -2.23 -16.59 -37.17
C ARG A 534 -2.58 -16.47 -35.70
N MET A 535 -3.75 -15.94 -35.37
CA MET A 535 -4.22 -15.84 -33.99
C MET A 535 -4.35 -17.23 -33.35
N VAL A 536 -4.99 -18.18 -34.04
CA VAL A 536 -5.15 -19.55 -33.55
C VAL A 536 -3.78 -20.22 -33.36
N SER A 537 -2.88 -20.15 -34.35
CA SER A 537 -1.54 -20.72 -34.22
C SER A 537 -0.74 -20.11 -33.07
N THR A 538 -0.76 -18.77 -32.93
CA THR A 538 -0.05 -18.08 -31.84
C THR A 538 -0.59 -18.49 -30.47
N ARG A 539 -1.92 -18.55 -30.33
CA ARG A 539 -2.58 -18.95 -29.08
C ARG A 539 -2.31 -20.40 -28.71
N LEU A 540 -2.35 -21.32 -29.66
CA LEU A 540 -2.04 -22.74 -29.43
C LEU A 540 -0.57 -22.96 -29.06
N SER A 541 0.34 -22.13 -29.58
CA SER A 541 1.77 -22.15 -29.25
C SER A 541 2.12 -21.48 -27.91
N ALA A 542 1.15 -20.87 -27.23
CA ALA A 542 1.39 -20.20 -25.96
C ALA A 542 1.76 -21.21 -24.86
N SER A 543 2.73 -20.86 -24.01
CA SER A 543 3.12 -21.67 -22.85
C SER A 543 2.01 -21.75 -21.79
N VAL A 544 1.17 -20.72 -21.70
CA VAL A 544 0.11 -20.61 -20.68
C VAL A 544 -1.12 -21.45 -21.09
N PRO A 545 -1.54 -22.45 -20.29
CA PRO A 545 -2.71 -23.29 -20.59
C PRO A 545 -3.99 -22.49 -20.82
N ARG A 546 -4.24 -21.48 -19.98
CA ARG A 546 -5.44 -20.63 -20.10
C ARG A 546 -5.46 -19.82 -21.40
N ALA A 547 -4.31 -19.33 -21.86
CA ALA A 547 -4.22 -18.63 -23.14
C ALA A 547 -4.48 -19.56 -24.34
N ARG A 548 -3.98 -20.81 -24.28
CA ARG A 548 -4.29 -21.87 -25.26
C ARG A 548 -5.77 -22.19 -25.27
N PHE A 549 -6.37 -22.39 -24.09
CA PHE A 549 -7.79 -22.68 -23.92
C PHE A 549 -8.69 -21.61 -24.57
N LEU A 550 -8.44 -20.33 -24.30
CA LEU A 550 -9.20 -19.24 -24.92
C LEU A 550 -9.05 -19.23 -26.45
N GLY A 551 -7.86 -19.55 -26.98
CA GLY A 551 -7.64 -19.70 -28.42
C GLY A 551 -8.42 -20.86 -29.02
N MET A 552 -8.44 -22.02 -28.35
CA MET A 552 -9.24 -23.19 -28.76
C MET A 552 -10.73 -22.85 -28.78
N ILE A 553 -11.25 -22.18 -27.75
CA ILE A 553 -12.66 -21.78 -27.67
C ILE A 553 -13.06 -20.89 -28.84
N VAL A 554 -12.27 -19.86 -29.16
CA VAL A 554 -12.55 -18.95 -30.28
C VAL A 554 -12.49 -19.72 -31.61
N ALA A 555 -11.52 -20.62 -31.80
CA ALA A 555 -11.41 -21.45 -32.99
C ALA A 555 -12.63 -22.38 -33.18
N VAL A 556 -13.02 -23.10 -32.13
CA VAL A 556 -14.18 -24.00 -32.13
C VAL A 556 -15.47 -23.22 -32.35
N ALA A 557 -15.63 -22.04 -31.73
CA ALA A 557 -16.82 -21.20 -31.91
C ALA A 557 -17.02 -20.77 -33.38
N VAL A 558 -15.95 -20.31 -34.04
CA VAL A 558 -16.01 -19.90 -35.45
C VAL A 558 -16.24 -21.10 -36.37
N SER A 559 -15.59 -22.23 -36.11
CA SER A 559 -15.79 -23.46 -36.88
C SER A 559 -17.23 -23.99 -36.74
N LYS A 560 -17.83 -23.93 -35.54
CA LYS A 560 -19.25 -24.29 -35.32
C LYS A 560 -20.22 -23.44 -36.14
N LEU A 561 -19.88 -22.20 -36.44
CA LEU A 561 -20.71 -21.31 -37.27
C LEU A 561 -20.53 -21.58 -38.77
N VAL A 562 -19.30 -21.77 -39.23
CA VAL A 562 -18.97 -21.77 -40.67
C VAL A 562 -18.93 -23.17 -41.28
N ASP A 563 -18.47 -24.17 -40.53
CA ASP A 563 -18.24 -25.52 -41.03
C ASP A 563 -19.49 -26.39 -40.90
N LYS A 564 -19.56 -27.41 -41.76
CA LYS A 564 -20.61 -28.44 -41.65
C LYS A 564 -20.44 -29.20 -40.33
N PRO A 565 -21.52 -29.73 -39.70
CA PRO A 565 -21.45 -30.42 -38.41
C PRO A 565 -20.45 -31.60 -38.36
N GLN A 566 -20.15 -32.21 -39.51
CA GLN A 566 -19.17 -33.29 -39.65
C GLN A 566 -17.70 -32.81 -39.69
N ASN A 567 -17.47 -31.52 -39.97
CA ASN A 567 -16.16 -30.91 -40.16
C ASN A 567 -15.84 -29.85 -39.08
N VAL A 568 -16.65 -29.75 -38.03
CA VAL A 568 -16.40 -28.82 -36.92
C VAL A 568 -15.09 -29.19 -36.24
N MET A 569 -14.21 -28.21 -36.07
CA MET A 569 -12.93 -28.36 -35.40
C MET A 569 -13.14 -28.86 -33.96
N ASN A 570 -12.51 -29.98 -33.63
CA ASN A 570 -12.52 -30.56 -32.28
C ASN A 570 -11.07 -30.89 -31.88
N PHE A 571 -10.62 -30.33 -30.74
CA PHE A 571 -9.28 -30.57 -30.21
C PHE A 571 -9.20 -31.81 -29.31
N GLY A 572 -10.33 -32.43 -28.96
CA GLY A 572 -10.38 -33.68 -28.17
C GLY A 572 -9.86 -33.54 -26.74
N VAL A 573 -9.94 -32.34 -26.15
CA VAL A 573 -9.52 -32.06 -24.78
C VAL A 573 -10.73 -32.03 -23.84
N GLU A 574 -10.64 -32.68 -22.68
CA GLU A 574 -11.71 -32.73 -21.66
C GLU A 574 -12.16 -31.33 -21.22
N GLU A 575 -11.23 -30.36 -21.24
CA GLU A 575 -11.48 -28.94 -20.91
C GLU A 575 -12.57 -28.29 -21.79
N LEU A 576 -12.69 -28.69 -23.06
CA LEU A 576 -13.70 -28.16 -23.99
C LEU A 576 -15.10 -28.72 -23.75
N GLU A 577 -15.22 -29.81 -22.99
CA GLU A 577 -16.49 -30.44 -22.60
C GLU A 577 -17.01 -29.89 -21.27
N GLY A 578 -16.20 -29.09 -20.56
CA GLY A 578 -16.56 -28.47 -19.29
C GLY A 578 -17.62 -27.36 -19.40
N GLU A 579 -18.27 -27.06 -18.27
CA GLU A 579 -19.35 -26.06 -18.20
C GLU A 579 -18.91 -24.65 -18.63
N GLU A 580 -17.67 -24.27 -18.32
CA GLU A 580 -17.08 -22.99 -18.69
C GLU A 580 -16.92 -22.85 -20.21
N ALA A 581 -16.43 -23.90 -20.87
CA ALA A 581 -16.28 -23.93 -22.32
C ALA A 581 -17.64 -23.75 -23.01
N GLN A 582 -18.66 -24.47 -22.53
CA GLN A 582 -20.01 -24.37 -23.06
C GLN A 582 -20.62 -22.97 -22.81
N ARG A 583 -20.32 -22.33 -21.68
CA ARG A 583 -20.73 -20.94 -21.40
C ARG A 583 -20.09 -19.94 -22.37
N LEU A 584 -18.78 -20.04 -22.61
CA LEU A 584 -18.07 -19.16 -23.54
C LEU A 584 -18.54 -19.37 -24.99
N LEU A 585 -18.70 -20.63 -25.43
CA LEU A 585 -19.25 -20.95 -26.74
C LEU A 585 -20.68 -20.43 -26.90
N GLY A 586 -21.47 -20.43 -25.82
CA GLY A 586 -22.83 -19.89 -25.78
C GLY A 586 -22.91 -18.38 -26.04
N LEU A 587 -21.83 -17.61 -25.83
CA LEU A 587 -21.82 -16.16 -26.04
C LEU A 587 -22.17 -15.77 -27.49
N VAL A 588 -21.82 -16.62 -28.45
CA VAL A 588 -22.12 -16.40 -29.88
C VAL A 588 -23.63 -16.32 -30.14
N HIS A 589 -24.44 -17.01 -29.34
CA HIS A 589 -25.90 -17.04 -29.49
C HIS A 589 -26.62 -15.92 -28.74
N ILE A 590 -25.91 -15.11 -27.96
CA ILE A 590 -26.52 -14.02 -27.19
C ILE A 590 -26.95 -12.90 -28.13
N GLN A 591 -28.18 -12.42 -27.91
CA GLN A 591 -28.74 -11.24 -28.55
C GLN A 591 -29.47 -10.37 -27.52
N ASP A 592 -28.81 -9.28 -27.13
CA ASP A 592 -29.35 -8.30 -26.21
C ASP A 592 -30.08 -7.20 -26.98
N ARG A 593 -31.14 -6.65 -26.38
CA ARG A 593 -31.93 -5.56 -26.96
C ARG A 593 -31.64 -4.27 -26.21
N ILE A 594 -31.85 -3.14 -26.88
CA ILE A 594 -31.82 -1.82 -26.23
C ILE A 594 -33.21 -1.57 -25.64
N GLY A 595 -33.29 -1.47 -24.31
CA GLY A 595 -34.53 -1.28 -23.58
C GLY A 595 -34.84 0.20 -23.32
N THR A 596 -35.43 0.46 -22.16
CA THR A 596 -35.76 1.79 -21.62
C THR A 596 -35.16 1.96 -20.22
N LEU A 597 -35.11 3.20 -19.71
CA LEU A 597 -34.63 3.42 -18.33
C LEU A 597 -35.52 2.78 -17.26
N ASP A 598 -36.78 2.47 -17.58
CA ASP A 598 -37.70 1.78 -16.67
C ASP A 598 -37.32 0.30 -16.44
N ASP A 599 -36.48 -0.27 -17.32
CA ASP A 599 -35.97 -1.64 -17.18
C ASP A 599 -34.86 -1.74 -16.13
N LEU A 600 -34.37 -0.60 -15.61
CA LEU A 600 -33.46 -0.56 -14.47
C LEU A 600 -34.24 -0.67 -13.15
N PRO A 601 -33.78 -1.48 -12.18
CA PRO A 601 -34.45 -1.62 -10.90
C PRO A 601 -34.45 -0.26 -10.16
N LYS A 602 -35.64 0.23 -9.83
CA LYS A 602 -35.86 1.53 -9.14
C LYS A 602 -35.44 1.52 -7.67
N THR A 603 -35.26 0.33 -7.10
CA THR A 603 -34.82 0.12 -5.72
C THR A 603 -33.39 -0.42 -5.75
N GLU A 604 -32.47 0.24 -5.05
CA GLU A 604 -31.15 -0.34 -4.81
C GLU A 604 -31.34 -1.72 -4.17
N PRO A 605 -30.73 -2.80 -4.70
CA PRO A 605 -30.77 -4.08 -4.03
C PRO A 605 -30.20 -3.85 -2.62
N GLN A 606 -31.03 -4.08 -1.60
CA GLN A 606 -30.56 -4.08 -0.22
C GLN A 606 -29.45 -5.12 -0.17
N ARG A 607 -28.21 -4.67 0.05
CA ARG A 607 -27.15 -5.58 0.46
C ARG A 607 -27.66 -6.24 1.73
N GLU A 608 -27.97 -7.53 1.65
CA GLU A 608 -28.05 -8.35 2.85
C GLU A 608 -26.72 -8.14 3.56
N LYS A 609 -26.77 -7.41 4.67
CA LYS A 609 -25.64 -7.27 5.57
C LYS A 609 -25.39 -8.66 6.08
N ILE A 610 -24.48 -9.40 5.45
CA ILE A 610 -23.87 -10.58 6.05
C ILE A 610 -23.30 -10.06 7.38
N HIS A 611 -24.06 -10.29 8.45
CA HIS A 611 -23.65 -10.04 9.81
C HIS A 611 -22.57 -11.07 10.13
N HIS A 612 -21.33 -10.80 9.71
CA HIS A 612 -20.21 -11.30 10.50
C HIS A 612 -20.25 -10.54 11.83
N ILE A 613 -20.78 -11.22 12.84
CA ILE A 613 -20.68 -10.83 14.25
C ILE A 613 -19.18 -10.88 14.59
N ILE A 614 -18.47 -9.80 14.29
CA ILE A 614 -17.24 -9.46 14.99
C ILE A 614 -17.69 -8.58 16.13
N LYS A 615 -17.80 -9.17 17.33
CA LYS A 615 -17.91 -8.43 18.58
C LYS A 615 -16.72 -7.46 18.66
N ARG A 616 -16.96 -6.18 18.42
CA ARG A 616 -15.99 -5.11 18.70
C ARG A 616 -15.85 -5.01 20.21
N THR A 617 -14.73 -5.49 20.74
CA THR A 617 -14.22 -5.05 22.04
C THR A 617 -13.57 -3.68 21.85
N ASN A 618 -13.91 -2.74 22.73
CA ASN A 618 -13.41 -1.37 22.71
C ASN A 618 -11.88 -1.33 22.90
N PRO A 619 -11.11 -0.61 22.08
CA PRO A 619 -9.69 -0.38 22.34
C PRO A 619 -9.53 0.68 23.43
N THR A 620 -8.99 0.28 24.57
CA THR A 620 -8.44 1.16 25.61
C THR A 620 -7.14 1.80 25.11
N HIS A 621 -7.12 3.12 24.98
CA HIS A 621 -5.90 3.89 24.69
C HIS A 621 -4.92 3.86 25.88
N PRO A 622 -3.63 3.50 25.70
CA PRO A 622 -2.61 3.72 26.71
C PRO A 622 -2.23 5.21 26.78
N LYS A 623 -2.23 5.75 28.00
CA LYS A 623 -1.79 7.12 28.35
C LYS A 623 -0.32 7.32 27.94
N ARG A 624 -0.02 8.35 27.14
CA ARG A 624 1.35 8.84 26.90
C ARG A 624 1.70 9.96 27.88
N VAL A 625 2.86 9.83 28.52
CA VAL A 625 3.53 10.84 29.36
C VAL A 625 4.06 11.97 28.46
N PRO A 626 3.98 13.24 28.88
CA PRO A 626 4.42 14.37 28.05
C PRO A 626 5.96 14.55 28.11
N VAL A 627 6.60 14.66 26.94
CA VAL A 627 7.98 15.16 26.82
C VAL A 627 7.93 16.56 26.23
N SER A 628 8.59 17.47 26.93
CA SER A 628 8.73 18.91 26.63
C SER A 628 9.38 19.18 25.26
N ALA A 629 8.85 20.18 24.54
CA ALA A 629 9.46 20.71 23.32
C ALA A 629 10.42 21.86 23.67
N GLN A 630 11.67 21.77 23.22
CA GLN A 630 12.56 22.92 23.07
C GLN A 630 12.82 23.18 21.58
N PRO A 631 13.02 24.45 21.17
CA PRO A 631 13.21 24.85 19.79
C PRO A 631 14.71 24.84 19.43
N HIS A 632 15.07 24.21 18.31
CA HIS A 632 16.37 24.41 17.69
C HIS A 632 16.20 24.89 16.25
N SER A 633 16.62 26.14 16.04
CA SER A 633 16.85 26.76 14.74
C SER A 633 18.01 26.07 14.02
N SER A 634 17.80 25.60 12.80
CA SER A 634 18.89 25.23 11.90
C SER A 634 19.22 26.38 10.96
N LYS A 635 20.49 26.77 10.97
CA LYS A 635 21.11 27.72 10.04
C LYS A 635 20.98 27.21 8.60
N ILE A 636 20.44 28.05 7.73
CA ILE A 636 20.51 27.94 6.28
C ILE A 636 21.92 28.34 5.86
N ILE A 637 22.69 27.44 5.26
CA ILE A 637 23.87 27.80 4.47
C ILE A 637 23.38 27.82 3.02
N ALA A 638 23.19 29.04 2.51
CA ALA A 638 23.03 29.28 1.09
C ALA A 638 24.41 29.11 0.43
N ILE A 639 24.51 28.26 -0.59
CA ILE A 639 25.60 28.35 -1.57
C ILE A 639 25.02 29.18 -2.70
N GLU A 640 25.50 30.41 -2.77
CA GLU A 640 25.22 31.41 -3.80
C GLU A 640 25.97 30.99 -5.07
N GLU A 641 25.22 30.53 -6.07
CA GLU A 641 25.71 30.38 -7.44
C GLU A 641 25.88 31.78 -8.05
N VAL A 642 27.12 32.23 -8.18
CA VAL A 642 27.46 33.40 -8.99
C VAL A 642 27.70 32.92 -10.41
N SER A 643 26.85 33.42 -11.31
CA SER A 643 27.07 33.39 -12.76
C SER A 643 28.15 34.40 -13.10
N GLU A 644 29.09 34.07 -13.99
CA GLU A 644 29.66 35.08 -14.91
C GLU A 644 30.37 34.42 -16.09
N SER A 645 29.76 34.63 -17.25
CA SER A 645 30.42 34.75 -18.55
C SER A 645 31.15 36.09 -18.62
N GLU A 646 32.37 36.10 -19.15
CA GLU A 646 32.84 36.97 -20.25
C GLU A 646 34.37 37.13 -20.27
N ASP A 647 34.87 37.19 -21.50
CA ASP A 647 36.24 37.44 -21.91
C ASP A 647 36.74 38.85 -21.55
N ALA A 648 38.07 38.97 -21.63
CA ALA A 648 38.85 40.16 -22.05
C ALA A 648 39.54 41.04 -20.97
N THR A 649 40.88 40.94 -21.02
CA THR A 649 41.91 42.00 -21.03
C THR A 649 42.60 42.51 -19.75
N SER A 650 43.92 42.63 -19.94
CA SER A 650 44.96 43.47 -19.31
C SER A 650 45.50 43.11 -17.91
N ASP A 651 46.67 42.46 -17.96
CA ASP A 651 47.99 43.00 -17.57
C ASP A 651 48.31 43.46 -16.12
N GLU A 652 49.46 42.92 -15.70
CA GLU A 652 50.53 43.50 -14.85
C GLU A 652 50.74 43.02 -13.38
N GLU A 653 51.87 42.31 -13.24
CA GLU A 653 52.91 42.33 -12.18
C GLU A 653 52.69 41.52 -10.87
N GLU A 654 53.36 40.35 -10.74
CA GLU A 654 54.65 40.08 -10.03
C GLU A 654 54.45 39.95 -8.49
N ALA A 655 55.01 39.02 -7.71
CA ALA A 655 56.08 38.05 -7.82
C ALA A 655 55.93 37.02 -6.66
N GLY A 656 56.52 35.81 -6.77
CA GLY A 656 56.93 35.06 -5.56
C GLY A 656 56.71 33.55 -5.45
N LEU A 657 56.61 32.78 -6.54
CA LEU A 657 56.62 31.31 -6.45
C LEU A 657 58.02 30.73 -6.73
N ARG A 658 58.60 30.02 -5.75
CA ARG A 658 59.86 29.27 -5.92
C ARG A 658 59.58 27.93 -6.63
N PRO A 659 60.27 27.59 -7.73
CA PRO A 659 60.16 26.28 -8.39
C PRO A 659 60.86 25.18 -7.57
N TYR A 660 60.21 24.02 -7.40
CA TYR A 660 60.87 22.78 -6.97
C TYR A 660 61.28 21.95 -8.19
N ALA A 661 62.47 21.35 -8.12
CA ALA A 661 63.07 20.55 -9.19
C ALA A 661 62.40 19.17 -9.34
N ALA A 662 62.28 18.72 -10.59
CA ALA A 662 61.81 17.39 -10.96
C ALA A 662 62.84 16.30 -10.58
N PRO A 663 62.40 15.15 -10.05
CA PRO A 663 63.14 13.91 -10.18
C PRO A 663 62.65 13.16 -11.44
N ASP A 664 63.57 13.00 -12.39
CA ASP A 664 63.52 12.03 -13.49
C ASP A 664 63.19 10.63 -12.96
N SER A 665 62.14 10.02 -13.48
CA SER A 665 61.99 8.58 -13.70
C SER A 665 60.65 8.36 -14.41
N ASP A 666 60.69 8.44 -15.73
CA ASP A 666 59.64 7.97 -16.64
C ASP A 666 59.82 6.45 -16.86
N PRO A 667 58.85 5.62 -16.47
CA PRO A 667 58.63 4.33 -17.09
C PRO A 667 57.40 4.36 -18.02
N SER A 668 57.64 4.76 -19.26
CA SER A 668 57.03 4.25 -20.48
C SER A 668 55.50 4.34 -20.55
N ASP A 669 55.01 5.54 -20.80
CA ASP A 669 53.67 5.82 -21.31
C ASP A 669 53.47 5.10 -22.66
N SER A 670 52.75 3.98 -22.61
CA SER A 670 52.36 3.21 -23.80
C SER A 670 50.85 3.34 -23.98
N GLU A 671 50.50 4.24 -24.90
CA GLU A 671 49.29 4.22 -25.73
C GLU A 671 47.93 4.42 -25.04
N GLU A 672 47.67 5.60 -24.48
CA GLU A 672 46.30 6.14 -24.44
C GLU A 672 46.21 7.36 -25.38
N ASP A 673 45.99 7.06 -26.67
CA ASP A 673 45.83 8.05 -27.73
C ASP A 673 44.70 9.06 -27.38
N PRO A 674 44.99 10.36 -27.19
CA PRO A 674 43.99 11.37 -26.82
C PRO A 674 42.99 11.67 -27.94
N THR A 675 43.15 11.05 -29.13
CA THR A 675 42.13 11.09 -30.20
C THR A 675 41.04 10.01 -30.03
N LEU A 676 41.19 9.07 -29.09
CA LEU A 676 40.21 8.03 -28.74
C LEU A 676 39.32 8.39 -27.53
N ILE A 677 39.17 9.68 -27.21
CA ILE A 677 38.19 10.11 -26.21
C ILE A 677 36.79 9.92 -26.80
N ASN A 678 36.14 8.80 -26.48
CA ASN A 678 34.72 8.60 -26.69
C ASN A 678 33.94 9.66 -25.89
N ARG A 679 33.56 10.77 -26.55
CA ARG A 679 32.70 11.82 -25.98
C ARG A 679 31.30 11.34 -25.56
N ASN A 680 30.95 10.10 -25.92
CA ASN A 680 29.68 9.45 -25.56
C ASN A 680 29.83 8.51 -24.34
N LYS A 681 30.58 8.90 -23.31
CA LYS A 681 30.61 8.11 -22.06
C LYS A 681 29.29 8.33 -21.30
N PRO A 682 28.54 7.27 -20.96
CA PRO A 682 27.27 7.43 -20.28
C PRO A 682 27.46 8.03 -18.87
N ALA A 683 26.55 8.93 -18.49
CA ALA A 683 26.56 9.56 -17.19
C ALA A 683 25.79 8.74 -16.15
N ALA A 684 26.33 8.65 -14.92
CA ALA A 684 25.71 7.94 -13.82
C ALA A 684 24.34 8.57 -13.45
N PRO A 685 23.30 7.76 -13.19
CA PRO A 685 21.99 8.27 -12.85
C PRO A 685 21.99 8.88 -11.45
N VAL A 686 21.42 10.09 -11.34
CA VAL A 686 21.22 10.78 -10.05
C VAL A 686 19.79 10.55 -9.51
N TYR A 687 18.81 10.33 -10.39
CA TYR A 687 17.40 10.13 -10.05
C TYR A 687 16.96 8.69 -10.32
N ILE A 688 16.05 8.15 -9.51
CA ILE A 688 15.44 6.83 -9.67
C ILE A 688 14.68 6.75 -10.99
N THR A 689 13.99 7.82 -11.39
CA THR A 689 13.34 7.88 -12.71
C THR A 689 14.35 7.81 -13.86
N SER A 690 15.53 8.40 -13.68
CA SER A 690 16.62 8.31 -14.66
C SER A 690 17.25 6.93 -14.67
N LEU A 691 17.40 6.31 -13.50
CA LEU A 691 17.87 4.93 -13.36
C LEU A 691 16.95 3.96 -14.11
N ILE A 692 15.63 4.06 -13.91
CA ILE A 692 14.64 3.25 -14.64
C ILE A 692 14.76 3.47 -16.16
N LYS A 693 14.93 4.71 -16.60
CA LYS A 693 15.11 5.01 -18.04
C LYS A 693 16.36 4.35 -18.59
N GLN A 694 17.49 4.46 -17.89
CA GLN A 694 18.77 3.89 -18.32
C GLN A 694 18.77 2.35 -18.30
N LEU A 695 18.12 1.72 -17.32
CA LEU A 695 17.97 0.26 -17.26
C LEU A 695 17.11 -0.31 -18.39
N ASN A 696 16.23 0.50 -18.99
CA ASN A 696 15.34 0.09 -20.08
C ASN A 696 15.89 0.42 -21.48
N VAL A 697 17.12 0.96 -21.60
CA VAL A 697 17.74 1.23 -22.90
C VAL A 697 18.17 -0.09 -23.54
N THR A 698 17.69 -0.36 -24.76
CA THR A 698 18.02 -1.59 -25.50
C THR A 698 19.29 -1.50 -26.33
N ASP A 699 19.68 -0.28 -26.71
CA ASP A 699 20.65 -0.07 -27.79
C ASP A 699 22.07 0.29 -27.28
N ASP A 700 22.24 0.45 -25.97
CA ASP A 700 23.53 0.83 -25.35
C ASP A 700 23.82 0.01 -24.07
N PRO A 701 24.51 -1.13 -24.17
CA PRO A 701 24.79 -1.99 -23.02
C PRO A 701 25.68 -1.31 -21.98
N SER A 702 26.51 -0.34 -22.39
CA SER A 702 27.40 0.39 -21.47
C SER A 702 26.62 1.31 -20.51
N THR A 703 25.50 1.87 -20.97
CA THR A 703 24.59 2.64 -20.10
C THR A 703 23.89 1.77 -19.06
N VAL A 704 23.43 0.59 -19.47
CA VAL A 704 22.74 -0.38 -18.61
C VAL A 704 23.70 -0.90 -17.55
N GLU A 705 24.94 -1.21 -17.93
CA GLU A 705 26.00 -1.62 -17.00
C GLU A 705 26.28 -0.55 -15.95
N LEU A 706 26.46 0.71 -16.35
CA LEU A 706 26.70 1.81 -15.42
C LEU A 706 25.49 2.06 -14.51
N ALA A 707 24.28 1.98 -15.04
CA ALA A 707 23.04 2.10 -14.27
C ALA A 707 22.92 0.97 -13.23
N LEU A 708 23.24 -0.27 -13.60
CA LEU A 708 23.18 -1.41 -12.70
C LEU A 708 24.24 -1.33 -11.59
N LYS A 709 25.47 -0.90 -11.91
CA LYS A 709 26.55 -0.67 -10.92
C LYS A 709 26.20 0.44 -9.91
N THR A 710 25.44 1.45 -10.34
CA THR A 710 25.07 2.59 -9.48
C THR A 710 23.77 2.38 -8.70
N ALA A 711 22.92 1.43 -9.11
CA ALA A 711 21.60 1.19 -8.54
C ALA A 711 21.59 0.91 -7.01
N PRO A 712 22.38 -0.04 -6.46
CA PRO A 712 22.30 -0.38 -5.03
C PRO A 712 22.59 0.82 -4.12
N ALA A 713 23.68 1.55 -4.42
CA ALA A 713 24.10 2.70 -3.64
C ALA A 713 23.11 3.88 -3.75
N LEU A 714 22.57 4.11 -4.94
CA LEU A 714 21.60 5.19 -5.18
C LEU A 714 20.28 4.96 -4.44
N ILE A 715 19.75 3.74 -4.49
CA ILE A 715 18.50 3.36 -3.80
C ILE A 715 18.64 3.55 -2.30
N ARG A 716 19.75 3.05 -1.71
CA ARG A 716 20.03 3.20 -0.27
C ARG A 716 20.15 4.67 0.14
N ARG A 717 20.90 5.47 -0.62
CA ARG A 717 21.06 6.91 -0.35
C ARG A 717 19.73 7.67 -0.40
N LYS A 718 18.81 7.27 -1.28
CA LYS A 718 17.53 7.94 -1.50
C LYS A 718 16.34 7.32 -0.75
N ALA A 719 16.56 6.30 0.08
CA ALA A 719 15.49 5.62 0.81
C ALA A 719 14.63 6.55 1.69
N ASP A 720 15.27 7.56 2.28
CA ASP A 720 14.64 8.60 3.12
C ASP A 720 14.54 9.98 2.43
N PHE A 721 14.95 10.06 1.16
CA PHE A 721 14.95 11.32 0.40
C PHE A 721 13.63 11.51 -0.38
N GLY A 722 12.68 12.21 0.26
CA GLY A 722 11.39 12.53 -0.34
C GLY A 722 10.57 11.30 -0.74
N ASP A 723 9.70 11.45 -1.74
CA ASP A 723 8.80 10.40 -2.24
C ASP A 723 9.28 9.75 -3.55
N GLU A 724 10.53 10.00 -3.96
CA GLU A 724 11.05 9.56 -5.26
C GLU A 724 11.16 8.03 -5.34
N VAL A 725 11.74 7.41 -4.30
CA VAL A 725 11.85 5.94 -4.23
C VAL A 725 10.47 5.33 -4.04
N SER A 726 9.64 5.86 -3.13
CA SER A 726 8.32 5.26 -2.82
C SER A 726 7.36 5.28 -4.01
N SER A 727 7.35 6.35 -4.81
CA SER A 727 6.51 6.47 -6.01
C SER A 727 6.93 5.55 -7.16
N ASN A 728 8.23 5.26 -7.29
CA ASN A 728 8.78 4.48 -8.42
C ASN A 728 9.24 3.07 -8.02
N LEU A 729 9.03 2.66 -6.75
CA LEU A 729 9.62 1.45 -6.18
C LEU A 729 9.24 0.17 -6.93
N LEU A 730 7.93 0.00 -7.21
CA LEU A 730 7.42 -1.21 -7.87
C LEU A 730 7.88 -1.28 -9.33
N GLN A 731 7.90 -0.13 -10.02
CA GLN A 731 8.40 -0.05 -11.39
C GLN A 731 9.90 -0.38 -11.43
N LEU A 732 10.69 0.17 -10.51
CA LEU A 732 12.12 -0.12 -10.42
C LEU A 732 12.39 -1.61 -10.16
N ALA A 733 11.73 -2.20 -9.18
CA ALA A 733 11.88 -3.62 -8.85
C ALA A 733 11.48 -4.52 -10.04
N SER A 734 10.40 -4.19 -10.75
CA SER A 734 9.99 -4.90 -11.96
C SER A 734 11.03 -4.76 -13.07
N THR A 735 11.64 -3.60 -13.27
CA THR A 735 12.69 -3.40 -14.29
C THR A 735 13.96 -4.16 -13.96
N LEU A 736 14.38 -4.15 -12.68
CA LEU A 736 15.54 -4.91 -12.23
C LEU A 736 15.34 -6.42 -12.41
N LEU A 737 14.15 -6.93 -12.08
CA LEU A 737 13.83 -8.35 -12.21
C LEU A 737 13.86 -8.83 -13.67
N ASN A 738 13.41 -7.99 -14.60
CA ASN A 738 13.26 -8.30 -16.02
C ASN A 738 14.44 -7.85 -16.91
N LEU A 739 15.54 -7.39 -16.32
CA LEU A 739 16.71 -6.92 -17.06
C LEU A 739 17.28 -8.03 -17.97
N GLN A 740 17.47 -7.74 -19.26
CA GLN A 740 17.98 -8.68 -20.26
C GLN A 740 19.52 -8.80 -20.24
N GLU A 741 20.06 -9.94 -20.70
CA GLU A 741 21.49 -10.26 -20.66
C GLU A 741 22.34 -9.29 -21.52
N GLY A 742 23.26 -8.56 -20.89
CA GLY A 742 24.23 -7.67 -21.58
C GLY A 742 25.63 -7.61 -20.92
N MET A 743 25.84 -8.38 -19.86
CA MET A 743 27.02 -8.38 -18.98
C MET A 743 27.56 -9.81 -18.78
N SER A 744 28.73 -9.95 -18.17
CA SER A 744 29.15 -11.24 -17.62
C SER A 744 28.03 -11.75 -16.68
N LYS A 745 27.59 -13.00 -16.89
CA LYS A 745 26.35 -13.50 -16.25
C LYS A 745 26.40 -13.32 -14.72
N GLN A 746 27.54 -13.59 -14.10
CA GLN A 746 27.70 -13.59 -12.64
C GLN A 746 27.60 -12.19 -11.99
N GLU A 747 28.36 -11.20 -12.46
CA GLU A 747 28.35 -9.85 -11.86
C GLU A 747 26.98 -9.18 -11.98
N MET A 748 26.30 -9.40 -13.11
CA MET A 748 24.94 -8.91 -13.33
C MET A 748 23.95 -9.51 -12.33
N TYR A 749 24.02 -10.83 -12.10
CA TYR A 749 23.16 -11.49 -11.11
C TYR A 749 23.38 -10.91 -9.71
N GLN A 750 24.63 -10.67 -9.33
CA GLN A 750 24.97 -10.09 -8.03
C GLN A 750 24.44 -8.67 -7.88
N LEU A 751 24.76 -7.75 -8.80
CA LEU A 751 24.30 -6.36 -8.72
C LEU A 751 22.78 -6.23 -8.79
N ARG A 752 22.11 -7.09 -9.56
CA ARG A 752 20.65 -7.17 -9.62
C ARG A 752 20.07 -7.61 -8.28
N LEU A 753 20.63 -8.65 -7.68
CA LEU A 753 20.21 -9.15 -6.37
C LEU A 753 20.41 -8.08 -5.29
N GLU A 754 21.58 -7.44 -5.24
CA GLU A 754 21.88 -6.34 -4.31
C GLU A 754 20.94 -5.15 -4.49
N SER A 755 20.56 -4.83 -5.74
CA SER A 755 19.59 -3.77 -6.04
C SER A 755 18.18 -4.13 -5.55
N LEU A 756 17.75 -5.39 -5.69
CA LEU A 756 16.48 -5.87 -5.15
C LEU A 756 16.46 -5.86 -3.62
N ILE A 757 17.57 -6.25 -2.98
CA ILE A 757 17.75 -6.14 -1.52
C ILE A 757 17.70 -4.68 -1.07
N ALA A 758 18.37 -3.77 -1.79
CA ALA A 758 18.32 -2.34 -1.51
C ALA A 758 16.89 -1.79 -1.61
N CYS A 759 16.09 -2.24 -2.59
CA CYS A 759 14.67 -1.88 -2.70
C CYS A 759 13.86 -2.38 -1.49
N LEU A 760 14.12 -3.62 -1.05
CA LEU A 760 13.45 -4.23 0.10
C LEU A 760 13.75 -3.47 1.39
N ILE A 761 14.99 -3.06 1.59
CA ILE A 761 15.42 -2.32 2.78
C ILE A 761 14.88 -0.89 2.77
N ALA A 762 14.82 -0.25 1.60
CA ALA A 762 14.31 1.11 1.49
C ALA A 762 12.86 1.24 1.97
N LYS A 763 11.98 0.28 1.60
CA LYS A 763 10.57 0.24 2.04
C LYS A 763 10.07 -1.21 2.22
N PRO A 764 10.37 -1.87 3.36
CA PRO A 764 10.06 -3.29 3.59
C PRO A 764 8.56 -3.60 3.62
N ALA A 765 7.72 -2.67 4.10
CA ALA A 765 6.28 -2.86 4.20
C ALA A 765 5.58 -3.05 2.83
N VAL A 766 6.15 -2.50 1.76
CA VAL A 766 5.60 -2.60 0.40
C VAL A 766 6.33 -3.68 -0.39
N MET A 767 7.66 -3.70 -0.30
CA MET A 767 8.48 -4.59 -1.11
C MET A 767 8.45 -6.04 -0.62
N GLY A 768 8.33 -6.30 0.68
CA GLY A 768 8.21 -7.65 1.23
C GLY A 768 7.01 -8.43 0.64
N PRO A 769 5.77 -7.90 0.79
CA PRO A 769 4.59 -8.52 0.20
C PRO A 769 4.66 -8.63 -1.32
N TRP A 770 5.26 -7.63 -1.98
CA TRP A 770 5.40 -7.64 -3.43
C TRP A 770 6.35 -8.75 -3.91
N LEU A 771 7.53 -8.91 -3.31
CA LEU A 771 8.46 -9.99 -3.66
C LEU A 771 7.84 -11.37 -3.41
N ALA A 772 7.15 -11.55 -2.27
CA ALA A 772 6.47 -12.78 -1.94
C ALA A 772 5.30 -13.08 -2.90
N GLY A 773 4.53 -12.05 -3.29
CA GLY A 773 3.46 -12.17 -4.28
C GLY A 773 3.99 -12.52 -5.67
N MET A 774 5.00 -11.80 -6.15
CA MET A 774 5.64 -12.02 -7.46
C MET A 774 6.24 -13.43 -7.58
N TYR A 775 6.72 -14.02 -6.48
CA TYR A 775 7.21 -15.40 -6.48
C TYR A 775 6.11 -16.42 -6.84
N PHE A 776 4.83 -16.18 -6.55
CA PHE A 776 3.74 -17.09 -6.90
C PHE A 776 2.98 -16.64 -8.17
N GLU A 777 2.68 -15.34 -8.29
CA GLU A 777 1.80 -14.79 -9.33
C GLU A 777 2.56 -14.39 -10.61
N GLY A 778 3.85 -14.08 -10.51
CA GLY A 778 4.64 -13.59 -11.64
C GLY A 778 4.96 -14.68 -12.66
N ASP A 779 4.95 -14.34 -13.96
CA ASP A 779 5.49 -15.19 -15.02
C ASP A 779 7.02 -15.03 -15.09
N LEU A 780 7.71 -15.77 -14.22
CA LEU A 780 9.14 -15.64 -13.99
C LEU A 780 9.86 -16.96 -14.28
N ALA A 781 11.06 -16.84 -14.86
CA ALA A 781 12.00 -17.94 -14.97
C ALA A 781 12.45 -18.42 -13.59
N ILE A 782 12.88 -19.69 -13.49
CA ILE A 782 13.32 -20.31 -12.23
C ILE A 782 14.45 -19.50 -11.56
N SER A 783 15.40 -18.96 -12.33
CA SER A 783 16.49 -18.13 -11.82
C SER A 783 16.02 -16.79 -11.24
N GLN A 784 14.97 -16.19 -11.80
CA GLN A 784 14.34 -14.98 -11.27
C GLN A 784 13.58 -15.29 -9.98
N ARG A 785 12.81 -16.39 -9.94
CA ARG A 785 12.14 -16.84 -8.69
C ARG A 785 13.15 -17.15 -7.59
N ALA A 786 14.26 -17.80 -7.92
CA ALA A 786 15.37 -18.01 -6.99
C ALA A 786 15.96 -16.67 -6.50
N SER A 787 16.12 -15.69 -7.39
CA SER A 787 16.60 -14.34 -7.01
C SER A 787 15.63 -13.64 -6.03
N LEU A 788 14.31 -13.81 -6.20
CA LEU A 788 13.31 -13.25 -5.28
C LEU A 788 13.40 -13.87 -3.89
N LEU A 789 13.46 -15.21 -3.82
CA LEU A 789 13.65 -15.94 -2.57
C LEU A 789 14.96 -15.52 -1.89
N THR A 790 16.04 -15.37 -2.67
CA THR A 790 17.33 -14.93 -2.15
C THR A 790 17.30 -13.50 -1.62
N ALA A 791 16.65 -12.58 -2.33
CA ALA A 791 16.47 -11.21 -1.87
C ALA A 791 15.65 -11.13 -0.58
N ILE A 792 14.60 -11.95 -0.45
CA ILE A 792 13.78 -12.07 0.76
C ILE A 792 14.64 -12.56 1.95
N GLY A 793 15.40 -13.64 1.78
CA GLY A 793 16.21 -14.23 2.85
C GLY A 793 17.34 -13.31 3.32
N LEU A 794 18.15 -12.80 2.40
CA LEU A 794 19.27 -11.92 2.72
C LEU A 794 18.80 -10.53 3.18
N GLY A 795 17.77 -9.98 2.55
CA GLY A 795 17.21 -8.68 2.94
C GLY A 795 16.58 -8.71 4.33
N ALA A 796 15.96 -9.83 4.74
CA ALA A 796 15.47 -10.01 6.11
C ALA A 796 16.60 -10.00 7.15
N ARG A 797 17.73 -10.66 6.84
CA ARG A 797 18.93 -10.63 7.69
C ARG A 797 19.51 -9.22 7.81
N GLU A 798 19.61 -8.50 6.70
CA GLU A 798 20.11 -7.12 6.70
C GLU A 798 19.18 -6.18 7.50
N LEU A 799 17.85 -6.32 7.35
CA LEU A 799 16.86 -5.59 8.16
C LEU A 799 16.98 -5.88 9.67
N ALA A 800 17.34 -7.12 10.02
CA ALA A 800 17.58 -7.54 11.40
C ALA A 800 18.99 -7.18 11.92
N GLY A 801 19.83 -6.53 11.11
CA GLY A 801 21.18 -6.09 11.49
C GLY A 801 22.20 -7.24 11.55
N PHE A 802 21.94 -8.34 10.85
CA PHE A 802 22.94 -9.38 10.60
C PHE A 802 23.79 -8.96 9.38
N ASP A 803 24.80 -8.13 9.60
CA ASP A 803 25.79 -7.77 8.56
C ASP A 803 26.75 -8.95 8.35
N ASP A 804 26.52 -9.75 7.31
CA ASP A 804 27.47 -10.78 6.85
C ASP A 804 28.68 -10.14 6.11
N ASP A 805 28.53 -8.89 5.63
CA ASP A 805 29.58 -8.11 4.94
C ASP A 805 30.80 -7.81 5.82
N ASN A 806 30.62 -7.68 7.14
CA ASN A 806 31.74 -7.47 8.07
C ASN A 806 32.59 -8.74 8.26
N GLU A 807 32.02 -9.93 8.02
CA GLU A 807 32.76 -11.20 8.08
C GLU A 807 33.51 -11.44 6.77
N GLN A 808 32.96 -11.00 5.63
CA GLN A 808 33.67 -10.99 4.35
C GLN A 808 34.81 -9.95 4.35
N GLN A 809 34.61 -8.72 4.86
CA GLN A 809 35.68 -7.72 5.02
C GLN A 809 36.75 -8.15 6.03
N GLN A 810 36.40 -8.92 7.08
CA GLN A 810 37.38 -9.54 7.97
C GLN A 810 38.11 -10.74 7.33
N SER A 811 37.50 -11.41 6.35
CA SER A 811 38.15 -12.46 5.56
C SER A 811 39.10 -11.90 4.48
N LEU A 812 38.83 -10.69 3.96
CA LEU A 812 39.72 -9.91 3.08
C LEU A 812 40.93 -9.32 3.83
N GLN A 813 40.93 -9.32 5.17
CA GLN A 813 42.04 -8.83 6.01
C GLN A 813 42.81 -9.95 6.73
N LYS A 814 42.48 -11.23 6.48
CA LYS A 814 43.39 -12.34 6.82
C LYS A 814 44.38 -12.52 5.66
N PRO A 815 45.70 -12.62 5.93
CA PRO A 815 46.64 -12.97 4.88
C PRO A 815 46.24 -14.32 4.28
N GLU A 816 46.30 -14.42 2.95
CA GLU A 816 45.83 -15.52 2.10
C GLU A 816 46.51 -16.89 2.35
N ASP A 817 47.26 -17.07 3.43
CA ASP A 817 48.20 -18.20 3.60
C ASP A 817 47.68 -19.39 4.43
N ALA A 818 46.39 -19.47 4.77
CA ALA A 818 45.89 -20.53 5.65
C ALA A 818 45.20 -21.73 4.95
N SER A 819 45.07 -21.75 3.62
CA SER A 819 44.54 -22.91 2.89
C SER A 819 45.48 -23.36 1.78
N PHE A 820 45.99 -24.60 1.90
CA PHE A 820 46.91 -25.20 0.94
C PHE A 820 46.31 -25.20 -0.49
N PRO A 821 47.05 -24.78 -1.54
CA PRO A 821 46.55 -24.68 -2.91
C PRO A 821 45.96 -25.99 -3.48
N SER A 822 46.35 -27.14 -2.93
CA SER A 822 45.81 -28.45 -3.31
C SER A 822 44.35 -28.68 -2.90
N LYS A 823 43.73 -27.76 -2.13
CA LYS A 823 42.31 -27.81 -1.73
C LYS A 823 41.44 -26.76 -2.39
N ARG A 824 41.98 -25.92 -3.28
CA ARG A 824 41.20 -24.94 -4.07
C ARG A 824 41.11 -25.40 -5.51
N LEU A 825 39.91 -25.28 -6.09
CA LEU A 825 39.76 -25.41 -7.53
C LEU A 825 40.43 -24.21 -8.22
N PRO A 826 40.90 -24.35 -9.47
CA PRO A 826 41.32 -23.22 -10.30
C PRO A 826 40.23 -22.14 -10.33
N SER A 827 40.64 -20.85 -10.30
CA SER A 827 39.73 -19.69 -10.15
C SER A 827 38.57 -19.64 -11.15
N HIS A 828 38.76 -20.14 -12.38
CA HIS A 828 37.68 -20.21 -13.38
C HIS A 828 36.61 -21.28 -13.07
N LEU A 829 36.96 -22.32 -12.31
CA LEU A 829 36.03 -23.38 -11.87
C LEU A 829 35.38 -23.02 -10.52
N GLU A 830 36.06 -22.24 -9.68
CA GLU A 830 35.55 -21.82 -8.37
C GLU A 830 34.22 -21.06 -8.50
N GLY A 831 34.08 -20.15 -9.47
CA GLY A 831 32.82 -19.44 -9.74
C GLY A 831 31.68 -20.31 -10.31
N THR A 832 32.00 -21.47 -10.91
CA THR A 832 31.00 -22.38 -11.49
C THR A 832 30.44 -23.34 -10.42
N TYR A 833 31.24 -23.65 -9.40
CA TYR A 833 30.86 -24.47 -8.25
C TYR A 833 30.64 -23.64 -6.97
N ALA A 834 30.59 -22.30 -7.10
CA ALA A 834 30.35 -21.39 -5.99
C ALA A 834 28.95 -21.61 -5.42
N LYS A 835 28.88 -21.79 -4.11
CA LYS A 835 27.66 -22.09 -3.35
C LYS A 835 26.69 -20.92 -3.38
N SER A 836 25.38 -21.20 -3.28
CA SER A 836 24.43 -20.12 -3.00
C SER A 836 24.62 -19.65 -1.54
N SER A 837 24.59 -18.33 -1.31
CA SER A 837 24.81 -17.76 0.02
C SER A 837 23.77 -18.25 1.05
N ILE A 838 22.55 -18.55 0.61
CA ILE A 838 21.50 -19.11 1.48
C ILE A 838 21.77 -20.56 1.87
N ASP A 839 22.34 -21.37 0.97
CA ASP A 839 22.72 -22.75 1.33
C ASP A 839 23.77 -22.72 2.46
N GLU A 840 24.79 -21.86 2.36
CA GLU A 840 25.79 -21.71 3.41
C GLU A 840 25.16 -21.26 4.74
N LEU A 841 24.28 -20.26 4.68
CA LEU A 841 23.58 -19.76 5.86
C LEU A 841 22.68 -20.83 6.49
N SER A 842 21.90 -21.57 5.70
CA SER A 842 21.10 -22.69 6.18
C SER A 842 21.96 -23.75 6.85
N ASN A 843 23.14 -24.05 6.31
CA ASN A 843 24.06 -25.02 6.91
C ASN A 843 24.61 -24.52 8.25
N THR A 844 25.05 -23.26 8.32
CA THR A 844 25.52 -22.67 9.58
C THR A 844 24.42 -22.67 10.64
N LEU A 845 23.16 -22.43 10.25
CA LEU A 845 22.00 -22.48 11.14
C LEU A 845 21.73 -23.90 11.64
N SER A 846 21.77 -24.93 10.78
CA SER A 846 21.56 -26.31 11.22
C SER A 846 22.62 -26.77 12.23
N TYR A 847 23.89 -26.42 11.98
CA TYR A 847 24.96 -26.72 12.92
C TYR A 847 24.75 -26.00 14.24
N ARG A 848 24.36 -24.72 14.22
CA ARG A 848 24.08 -23.94 15.43
C ARG A 848 22.94 -24.52 16.26
N THR A 849 21.86 -24.97 15.62
CA THR A 849 20.69 -25.56 16.31
C THR A 849 21.02 -26.91 16.94
N LEU A 850 21.83 -27.75 16.28
CA LEU A 850 22.17 -29.09 16.78
C LEU A 850 23.40 -29.14 17.69
N GLN A 851 24.32 -28.19 17.58
CA GLN A 851 25.53 -28.12 18.39
C GLN A 851 25.29 -28.16 19.91
N PRO A 852 24.35 -27.39 20.52
CA PRO A 852 24.14 -27.46 21.96
C PRO A 852 23.66 -28.84 22.40
N MET A 853 22.83 -29.52 21.59
CA MET A 853 22.34 -30.87 21.87
C MET A 853 23.45 -31.92 21.77
N ALA A 854 24.31 -31.79 20.75
CA ALA A 854 25.48 -32.66 20.58
C ALA A 854 26.48 -32.49 21.74
N LEU A 855 26.70 -31.25 22.19
CA LEU A 855 27.58 -30.94 23.32
C LEU A 855 27.02 -31.48 24.64
N GLU A 856 25.71 -31.36 24.89
CA GLU A 856 25.07 -31.93 26.09
C GLU A 856 25.17 -33.46 26.11
N ALA A 857 24.95 -34.12 24.96
CA ALA A 857 25.10 -35.56 24.83
C ALA A 857 26.57 -36.01 25.03
N ALA A 858 27.52 -35.28 24.44
CA ALA A 858 28.95 -35.53 24.66
C ALA A 858 29.37 -35.27 26.11
N ASP A 859 28.79 -34.28 26.79
CA ASP A 859 29.03 -34.00 28.20
C ASP A 859 28.48 -35.12 29.11
N LYS A 860 27.30 -35.68 28.80
CA LYS A 860 26.75 -36.87 29.49
C LYS A 860 27.65 -38.10 29.32
N LEU A 861 28.32 -38.25 28.17
CA LEU A 861 29.27 -39.34 27.90
C LEU A 861 30.68 -39.11 28.52
N THR A 862 31.13 -37.86 28.61
CA THR A 862 32.51 -37.51 29.03
C THR A 862 32.63 -37.15 30.52
N GLY A 863 31.52 -37.09 31.25
CA GLY A 863 31.47 -36.77 32.68
C GLY A 863 31.33 -35.27 33.00
N PRO A 864 31.08 -34.92 34.28
CA PRO A 864 30.54 -33.62 34.68
C PRO A 864 31.43 -32.42 34.30
N ASN A 865 30.77 -31.36 33.82
CA ASN A 865 31.36 -30.10 33.33
C ASN A 865 32.27 -29.37 34.33
N VAL A 866 32.27 -29.76 35.60
CA VAL A 866 33.15 -29.24 36.66
C VAL A 866 34.64 -29.47 36.36
N LEU A 867 34.98 -30.50 35.57
CA LEU A 867 36.36 -30.85 35.22
C LEU A 867 36.87 -30.17 33.93
N LYS A 868 36.00 -29.51 33.16
CA LYS A 868 36.37 -28.85 31.89
C LYS A 868 36.74 -27.39 32.11
N VAL A 869 37.97 -27.15 32.56
CA VAL A 869 38.52 -25.79 32.78
C VAL A 869 38.82 -25.12 31.44
N ARG A 870 37.89 -24.30 30.93
CA ARG A 870 38.21 -23.27 29.93
C ARG A 870 38.58 -21.96 30.64
N THR A 871 39.63 -21.30 30.17
CA THR A 871 40.21 -20.09 30.79
C THR A 871 39.22 -18.94 30.85
N PHE A 872 39.01 -18.38 32.06
CA PHE A 872 38.04 -17.32 32.37
C PHE A 872 38.21 -16.03 31.54
N SER A 873 39.42 -15.74 31.05
CA SER A 873 39.70 -14.52 30.24
C SER A 873 39.04 -14.54 28.86
N SER A 874 38.82 -15.72 28.28
CA SER A 874 38.11 -15.86 27.00
C SER A 874 36.62 -15.52 27.12
N ARG A 875 35.99 -15.84 28.27
CA ARG A 875 34.56 -15.60 28.51
C ARG A 875 34.23 -14.11 28.56
N MET A 876 35.06 -13.31 29.23
CA MET A 876 34.84 -11.86 29.33
C MET A 876 35.09 -11.14 28.00
N ALA A 877 36.13 -11.52 27.25
CA ALA A 877 36.42 -10.91 25.95
C ALA A 877 35.36 -11.27 24.89
N VAL A 878 34.87 -12.53 24.89
CA VAL A 878 33.79 -12.97 23.99
C VAL A 878 32.46 -12.34 24.37
N ALA A 879 32.12 -12.27 25.67
CA ALA A 879 30.92 -11.59 26.13
C ALA A 879 30.95 -10.09 25.84
N ALA A 880 32.11 -9.42 26.01
CA ALA A 880 32.27 -8.01 25.66
C ALA A 880 32.15 -7.78 24.14
N LYS A 881 32.72 -8.65 23.30
CA LYS A 881 32.57 -8.58 21.84
C LYS A 881 31.13 -8.84 21.40
N GLN A 882 30.43 -9.77 22.04
CA GLN A 882 29.01 -10.05 21.78
C GLN A 882 28.11 -8.89 22.25
N ALA A 883 28.40 -8.30 23.41
CA ALA A 883 27.70 -7.13 23.93
C ALA A 883 27.91 -5.90 23.02
N ALA A 884 29.13 -5.65 22.55
CA ALA A 884 29.42 -4.58 21.60
C ALA A 884 28.73 -4.80 20.23
N LYS A 885 28.69 -6.05 19.73
CA LYS A 885 27.94 -6.42 18.50
C LYS A 885 26.43 -6.24 18.70
N ALA A 886 25.88 -6.56 19.87
CA ALA A 886 24.47 -6.37 20.20
C ALA A 886 24.09 -4.88 20.35
N GLU A 887 24.97 -4.05 20.93
CA GLU A 887 24.75 -2.61 21.06
C GLU A 887 24.85 -1.88 19.72
N ALA A 888 25.73 -2.32 18.82
CA ALA A 888 25.79 -1.81 17.44
C ALA A 888 24.53 -2.17 16.64
N ARG A 889 23.97 -3.38 16.85
CA ARG A 889 22.74 -3.86 16.21
C ARG A 889 21.50 -3.06 16.61
N SER A 890 21.35 -2.72 17.90
CA SER A 890 20.14 -2.05 18.40
C SER A 890 19.89 -0.66 17.81
N LYS A 891 20.93 0.00 17.27
CA LYS A 891 20.82 1.32 16.64
C LYS A 891 20.31 1.29 15.19
N ARG A 892 20.39 0.14 14.49
CA ARG A 892 20.02 0.00 13.06
C ARG A 892 18.66 -0.66 12.83
N ILE A 893 18.10 -1.33 13.84
CA ILE A 893 16.91 -2.16 13.67
C ILE A 893 15.62 -1.32 13.64
N PRO A 894 14.73 -1.51 12.64
CA PRO A 894 13.39 -0.91 12.63
C PRO A 894 12.55 -1.34 13.85
N LYS A 895 11.79 -0.39 14.43
CA LYS A 895 10.96 -0.64 15.62
C LYS A 895 9.90 -1.73 15.43
N ASP A 896 9.41 -1.91 14.20
CA ASP A 896 8.37 -2.89 13.85
C ASP A 896 8.94 -4.11 13.09
N LEU A 897 10.23 -4.42 13.25
CA LEU A 897 10.93 -5.50 12.51
C LEU A 897 10.15 -6.83 12.53
N HIS A 898 9.80 -7.34 13.71
CA HIS A 898 9.10 -8.63 13.83
C HIS A 898 7.76 -8.64 13.10
N LYS A 899 7.02 -7.52 13.15
CA LYS A 899 5.76 -7.37 12.43
C LYS A 899 5.99 -7.39 10.91
N LEU A 900 6.97 -6.64 10.43
CA LEU A 900 7.29 -6.54 9.00
C LEU A 900 7.76 -7.88 8.42
N LEU A 901 8.63 -8.61 9.13
CA LEU A 901 9.12 -9.92 8.68
C LEU A 901 8.00 -10.98 8.71
N CYS A 902 7.18 -11.01 9.76
CA CYS A 902 6.07 -11.96 9.88
C CYS A 902 4.96 -11.67 8.85
N GLU A 903 4.34 -10.48 8.90
CA GLU A 903 3.18 -10.15 8.05
C GLU A 903 3.58 -9.90 6.60
N GLY A 904 4.77 -9.35 6.35
CA GLY A 904 5.20 -8.94 5.02
C GLY A 904 5.88 -10.03 4.21
N MET A 905 6.49 -11.04 4.84
CA MET A 905 7.38 -11.99 4.14
C MET A 905 7.05 -13.44 4.48
N CYS A 906 7.09 -13.81 5.77
CA CYS A 906 6.95 -15.22 6.16
C CYS A 906 5.52 -15.75 6.02
N LEU A 907 4.50 -15.06 6.55
CA LEU A 907 3.11 -15.50 6.46
C LEU A 907 2.59 -15.58 5.00
N PRO A 908 2.88 -14.61 4.10
CA PRO A 908 2.51 -14.74 2.69
C PRO A 908 3.17 -15.95 2.01
N LEU A 909 4.43 -16.25 2.32
CA LEU A 909 5.12 -17.42 1.78
C LEU A 909 4.51 -18.74 2.30
N CYS A 910 4.28 -18.86 3.61
CA CYS A 910 3.67 -20.06 4.19
C CYS A 910 2.26 -20.29 3.65
N SER A 911 1.36 -19.32 3.82
CA SER A 911 -0.06 -19.47 3.45
C SER A 911 -0.26 -19.78 1.95
N ARG A 912 0.45 -19.08 1.06
CA ARG A 912 0.33 -19.32 -0.40
C ARG A 912 0.94 -20.65 -0.81
N MET A 913 2.03 -21.08 -0.17
CA MET A 913 2.60 -22.40 -0.43
C MET A 913 1.66 -23.51 0.09
N THR A 914 1.06 -23.35 1.27
CA THR A 914 0.05 -24.28 1.81
C THR A 914 -1.17 -24.38 0.89
N LEU A 915 -1.67 -23.25 0.38
CA LEU A 915 -2.75 -23.24 -0.61
C LEU A 915 -2.36 -23.95 -1.91
N LEU A 916 -1.13 -23.73 -2.39
CA LEU A 916 -0.62 -24.43 -3.55
C LEU A 916 -0.58 -25.94 -3.29
N LEU A 917 0.03 -26.39 -2.20
CA LEU A 917 0.14 -27.82 -1.85
C LEU A 917 -1.22 -28.51 -1.66
N SER A 918 -2.13 -27.89 -0.91
CA SER A 918 -3.49 -28.44 -0.69
C SER A 918 -4.29 -28.54 -2.00
N SER A 919 -4.08 -27.62 -2.94
CA SER A 919 -4.76 -27.64 -4.24
C SER A 919 -4.28 -28.73 -5.20
N LEU A 920 -3.11 -29.37 -4.98
CA LEU A 920 -2.62 -30.47 -5.83
C LEU A 920 -3.61 -31.65 -5.86
N SER A 921 -4.33 -31.88 -4.75
CA SER A 921 -5.31 -32.97 -4.63
C SER A 921 -6.52 -32.79 -5.57
N THR A 922 -6.91 -31.54 -5.84
CA THR A 922 -8.06 -31.19 -6.67
C THR A 922 -7.68 -30.76 -8.08
N THR A 923 -6.42 -30.38 -8.28
CA THR A 923 -5.94 -29.68 -9.48
C THR A 923 -4.68 -30.35 -10.05
N PRO A 924 -4.82 -31.42 -10.86
CA PRO A 924 -3.70 -32.27 -11.26
C PRO A 924 -2.66 -31.57 -12.14
N TYR A 925 -2.99 -30.49 -12.87
CA TYR A 925 -2.01 -29.76 -13.69
C TYR A 925 -0.98 -28.99 -12.86
N LEU A 926 -1.27 -28.69 -11.59
CA LEU A 926 -0.33 -28.00 -10.70
C LEU A 926 0.85 -28.89 -10.28
N SER A 927 0.72 -30.21 -10.38
CA SER A 927 1.80 -31.16 -10.09
C SER A 927 3.05 -30.95 -10.95
N ASN A 928 2.88 -30.42 -12.17
CA ASN A 928 3.96 -30.08 -13.11
C ASN A 928 4.36 -28.59 -13.04
N SER A 929 3.91 -27.86 -12.03
CA SER A 929 4.26 -26.45 -11.86
C SER A 929 5.76 -26.27 -11.61
N ALA A 930 6.37 -25.26 -12.23
CA ALA A 930 7.74 -24.85 -11.94
C ALA A 930 7.95 -24.45 -10.46
N LEU A 931 6.88 -24.10 -9.75
CA LEU A 931 6.89 -23.78 -8.31
C LEU A 931 7.21 -24.99 -7.43
N LEU A 932 6.89 -26.20 -7.90
CA LEU A 932 7.14 -27.46 -7.18
C LEU A 932 8.47 -28.12 -7.58
N GLN A 933 9.29 -27.45 -8.39
CA GLN A 933 10.60 -27.96 -8.72
C GLN A 933 11.42 -28.17 -7.43
N PRO A 934 12.04 -29.34 -7.21
CA PRO A 934 12.68 -29.68 -5.93
C PRO A 934 13.72 -28.67 -5.44
N SER A 935 14.53 -28.12 -6.35
CA SER A 935 15.53 -27.10 -6.03
C SER A 935 14.92 -25.77 -5.58
N LEU A 936 13.81 -25.35 -6.19
CA LEU A 936 13.12 -24.12 -5.85
C LEU A 936 12.35 -24.27 -4.54
N LEU A 937 11.73 -25.42 -4.31
CA LEU A 937 11.05 -25.74 -3.06
C LEU A 937 12.04 -25.87 -1.89
N LYS A 938 13.21 -26.49 -2.11
CA LYS A 938 14.33 -26.47 -1.16
C LYS A 938 14.71 -25.05 -0.78
N LEU A 939 14.92 -24.18 -1.77
CA LEU A 939 15.29 -22.79 -1.53
C LEU A 939 14.19 -22.04 -0.77
N ALA A 940 12.91 -22.27 -1.08
CA ALA A 940 11.79 -21.69 -0.36
C ALA A 940 11.78 -22.11 1.12
N LEU A 941 11.96 -23.40 1.41
CA LEU A 941 12.06 -23.90 2.79
C LEU A 941 13.28 -23.33 3.52
N GLN A 942 14.43 -23.23 2.87
CA GLN A 942 15.62 -22.59 3.44
C GLN A 942 15.40 -21.10 3.73
N THR A 943 14.70 -20.37 2.85
CA THR A 943 14.35 -18.98 3.13
C THR A 943 13.41 -18.85 4.32
N LEU A 944 12.46 -19.77 4.50
CA LEU A 944 11.61 -19.82 5.69
C LEU A 944 12.43 -20.09 6.96
N ILE A 945 13.39 -21.01 6.91
CA ILE A 945 14.32 -21.27 8.03
C ILE A 945 15.09 -20.01 8.41
N VAL A 946 15.65 -19.31 7.41
CA VAL A 946 16.36 -18.04 7.63
C VAL A 946 15.40 -17.00 8.22
N LEU A 947 14.19 -16.82 7.67
CA LEU A 947 13.21 -15.87 8.17
C LEU A 947 12.81 -16.15 9.63
N VAL A 948 12.42 -17.40 9.93
CA VAL A 948 12.04 -17.83 11.29
C VAL A 948 13.19 -17.60 12.27
N SER A 949 14.42 -17.96 11.90
CA SER A 949 15.60 -17.72 12.74
C SER A 949 15.89 -16.22 12.95
N THR A 950 15.65 -15.36 11.95
CA THR A 950 15.84 -13.90 12.07
C THR A 950 14.77 -13.22 12.91
N ILE A 951 13.53 -13.74 12.90
CA ILE A 951 12.43 -13.24 13.73
C ILE A 951 12.72 -13.53 15.21
N GLY A 952 13.24 -14.71 15.53
CA GLY A 952 13.65 -15.10 16.87
C GLY A 952 12.50 -15.28 17.88
N PRO A 953 12.82 -15.63 19.13
CA PRO A 953 11.84 -16.06 20.15
C PRO A 953 10.98 -14.94 20.75
N ASN A 954 11.39 -13.67 20.60
CA ASN A 954 10.73 -12.53 21.26
C ASN A 954 9.57 -11.91 20.45
N ALA A 955 9.18 -12.53 19.33
CA ALA A 955 8.15 -11.99 18.46
C ALA A 955 6.73 -12.23 19.01
N LEU A 956 5.90 -11.19 19.05
CA LEU A 956 4.50 -11.29 19.49
C LEU A 956 3.66 -12.18 18.55
N GLN A 957 4.01 -12.21 17.26
CA GLN A 957 3.35 -12.99 16.22
C GLN A 957 3.82 -14.44 16.15
N LEU A 958 4.70 -14.88 17.07
CA LEU A 958 5.26 -16.23 17.05
C LEU A 958 4.21 -17.34 17.00
N PRO A 959 3.09 -17.30 17.77
CA PRO A 959 2.07 -18.35 17.70
C PRO A 959 1.41 -18.50 16.32
N THR A 960 1.20 -17.38 15.63
CA THR A 960 0.62 -17.40 14.26
C THR A 960 1.64 -17.94 13.27
N LEU A 961 2.91 -17.53 13.40
CA LEU A 961 4.01 -17.99 12.57
C LEU A 961 4.20 -19.51 12.68
N THR A 962 4.17 -20.04 13.90
CA THR A 962 4.37 -21.47 14.17
C THR A 962 3.19 -22.28 13.63
N HIS A 963 1.95 -21.83 13.85
CA HIS A 963 0.77 -22.47 13.31
C HIS A 963 0.80 -22.58 11.77
N GLU A 964 1.03 -21.47 11.06
CA GLU A 964 1.06 -21.45 9.59
C GLU A 964 2.23 -22.26 9.02
N SER A 965 3.38 -22.28 9.69
CA SER A 965 4.53 -23.08 9.27
C SER A 965 4.30 -24.58 9.51
N LEU A 966 3.60 -24.95 10.59
CA LEU A 966 3.19 -26.33 10.83
C LEU A 966 2.15 -26.79 9.81
N LEU A 967 1.16 -25.96 9.48
CA LEU A 967 0.19 -26.25 8.41
C LEU A 967 0.90 -26.54 7.08
N LEU A 968 1.89 -25.70 6.71
CA LEU A 968 2.70 -25.94 5.52
C LEU A 968 3.41 -27.30 5.56
N LEU A 969 4.06 -27.63 6.67
CA LEU A 969 4.75 -28.92 6.84
C LEU A 969 3.78 -30.09 6.83
N THR A 970 2.58 -29.95 7.41
CA THR A 970 1.52 -30.95 7.39
C THR A 970 1.04 -31.19 5.95
N GLU A 971 0.77 -30.16 5.16
CA GLU A 971 0.40 -30.35 3.74
C GLU A 971 1.56 -30.90 2.90
N LEU A 972 2.81 -30.59 3.25
CA LEU A 972 3.97 -31.15 2.54
C LEU A 972 4.14 -32.65 2.82
N HIS A 973 3.97 -33.09 4.07
CA HIS A 973 4.20 -34.48 4.46
C HIS A 973 3.15 -35.45 3.89
N THR A 974 1.92 -34.98 3.63
CA THR A 974 0.83 -35.79 3.05
C THR A 974 1.08 -36.13 1.58
N ILE A 975 2.04 -35.49 0.92
CA ILE A 975 2.39 -35.68 -0.50
C ILE A 975 3.68 -36.53 -0.60
N PRO A 976 3.59 -37.86 -0.83
CA PRO A 976 4.75 -38.73 -0.72
C PRO A 976 5.85 -38.44 -1.75
N SER A 977 5.50 -37.96 -2.95
CA SER A 977 6.46 -37.64 -4.02
C SER A 977 7.40 -36.48 -3.67
N LEU A 978 6.91 -35.50 -2.90
CA LEU A 978 7.70 -34.34 -2.46
C LEU A 978 8.34 -34.60 -1.09
N ALA A 979 7.60 -35.22 -0.16
CA ALA A 979 8.07 -35.46 1.20
C ALA A 979 9.25 -36.42 1.30
N HIS A 980 9.40 -37.36 0.36
CA HIS A 980 10.49 -38.34 0.33
C HIS A 980 11.58 -37.98 -0.68
N ASP A 981 11.48 -36.81 -1.32
CA ASP A 981 12.54 -36.34 -2.21
C ASP A 981 13.80 -36.03 -1.37
N PRO A 982 14.97 -36.59 -1.71
CA PRO A 982 16.20 -36.38 -0.96
C PRO A 982 16.63 -34.92 -0.87
N ILE A 983 16.19 -34.05 -1.80
CA ILE A 983 16.54 -32.62 -1.83
C ILE A 983 15.63 -31.81 -0.87
N ILE A 984 14.34 -32.19 -0.76
CA ILE A 984 13.32 -31.44 -0.01
C ILE A 984 13.25 -31.90 1.45
N LEU A 985 13.46 -33.19 1.71
CA LEU A 985 13.29 -33.79 3.03
C LEU A 985 14.17 -33.12 4.12
N PRO A 986 15.48 -32.89 3.93
CA PRO A 986 16.31 -32.28 4.97
C PRO A 986 15.93 -30.83 5.31
N PRO A 987 15.67 -29.92 4.34
CA PRO A 987 15.10 -28.61 4.64
C PRO A 987 13.76 -28.66 5.39
N ALA A 988 12.87 -29.59 5.07
CA ALA A 988 11.58 -29.72 5.76
C ALA A 988 11.77 -30.12 7.24
N LEU A 989 12.63 -31.10 7.50
CA LEU A 989 12.98 -31.51 8.87
C LEU A 989 13.73 -30.41 9.63
N HIS A 990 14.60 -29.66 8.96
CA HIS A 990 15.30 -28.54 9.57
C HIS A 990 14.32 -27.42 9.95
N LEU A 991 13.35 -27.09 9.10
CA LEU A 991 12.30 -26.13 9.44
C LEU A 991 11.52 -26.59 10.68
N LEU A 992 11.09 -27.86 10.74
CA LEU A 992 10.43 -28.41 11.92
C LEU A 992 11.28 -28.29 13.18
N LEU A 993 12.56 -28.67 13.11
CA LEU A 993 13.48 -28.56 14.24
C LEU A 993 13.67 -27.12 14.71
N THR A 994 13.81 -26.17 13.78
CA THR A 994 13.97 -24.75 14.12
C THR A 994 12.72 -24.17 14.79
N LEU A 995 11.53 -24.60 14.38
CA LEU A 995 10.27 -24.19 15.02
C LEU A 995 10.18 -24.73 16.45
N LEU A 996 10.55 -26.00 16.68
CA LEU A 996 10.57 -26.58 18.03
C LEU A 996 11.56 -25.84 18.94
N ASP A 997 12.78 -25.61 18.45
CA ASP A 997 13.83 -24.93 19.21
C ASP A 997 13.45 -23.49 19.57
N LEU A 998 12.87 -22.76 18.62
CA LEU A 998 12.46 -21.37 18.84
C LEU A 998 11.30 -21.27 19.86
N ASN A 999 10.33 -22.19 19.84
CA ASN A 999 9.28 -22.21 20.87
C ASN A 999 9.83 -22.56 22.26
N VAL A 1000 10.86 -23.40 22.35
CA VAL A 1000 11.57 -23.67 23.61
C VAL A 1000 12.31 -22.42 24.10
N GLU A 1001 13.01 -21.70 23.21
CA GLU A 1001 13.69 -20.45 23.56
C GLU A 1001 12.73 -19.32 23.96
N ALA A 1002 11.50 -19.29 23.42
CA ALA A 1002 10.47 -18.30 23.74
C ALA A 1002 9.88 -18.43 25.16
N GLY A 1003 10.17 -19.55 25.85
CA GLY A 1003 9.84 -19.77 27.24
C GLY A 1003 8.59 -20.63 27.49
N PRO A 1004 8.25 -20.88 28.77
CA PRO A 1004 7.30 -21.93 29.16
C PRO A 1004 5.88 -21.70 28.62
N THR A 1005 5.47 -20.44 28.45
CA THR A 1005 4.15 -20.11 27.88
C THR A 1005 4.03 -20.45 26.40
N ALA A 1006 5.14 -20.41 25.65
CA ALA A 1006 5.16 -20.79 24.25
C ALA A 1006 5.19 -22.32 24.10
N GLU A 1007 5.97 -23.02 24.96
CA GLU A 1007 5.95 -24.48 25.07
C GLU A 1007 4.55 -25.01 25.37
N GLU A 1008 3.85 -24.44 26.35
CA GLU A 1008 2.47 -24.82 26.70
C GLU A 1008 1.50 -24.62 25.53
N ARG A 1009 1.57 -23.48 24.83
CA ARG A 1009 0.73 -23.22 23.65
C ARG A 1009 1.04 -24.17 22.49
N LEU A 1010 2.30 -24.51 22.28
CA LEU A 1010 2.69 -25.47 21.23
C LEU A 1010 2.02 -26.84 21.46
N VAL A 1011 2.02 -27.31 22.71
CA VAL A 1011 1.39 -28.59 23.09
C VAL A 1011 -0.15 -28.51 23.09
N THR A 1012 -0.73 -27.39 23.54
CA THR A 1012 -2.19 -27.25 23.68
C THR A 1012 -2.90 -26.88 22.38
N ASP A 1013 -2.38 -25.92 21.62
CA ASP A 1013 -3.03 -25.39 20.41
C ASP A 1013 -2.62 -26.15 19.14
N SER A 1014 -1.37 -26.63 19.05
CA SER A 1014 -0.79 -27.28 17.86
C SER A 1014 -0.29 -28.70 18.10
N GLY A 1015 -0.61 -29.30 19.25
CA GLY A 1015 -0.05 -30.59 19.69
C GLY A 1015 -0.34 -31.76 18.73
N SER A 1016 -1.53 -31.79 18.10
CA SER A 1016 -1.88 -32.84 17.14
C SER A 1016 -1.01 -32.79 15.88
N MET A 1017 -0.83 -31.61 15.29
CA MET A 1017 0.00 -31.42 14.09
C MET A 1017 1.47 -31.74 14.39
N VAL A 1018 1.99 -31.28 15.54
CA VAL A 1018 3.37 -31.57 15.93
C VAL A 1018 3.56 -33.07 16.18
N ALA A 1019 2.64 -33.73 16.89
CA ALA A 1019 2.73 -35.17 17.12
C ALA A 1019 2.67 -35.99 15.82
N GLU A 1020 1.81 -35.59 14.88
CA GLU A 1020 1.74 -36.19 13.54
C GLU A 1020 3.07 -36.05 12.80
N LEU A 1021 3.64 -34.84 12.73
CA LEU A 1021 4.91 -34.57 12.05
C LEU A 1021 6.10 -35.27 12.73
N VAL A 1022 6.14 -35.32 14.06
CA VAL A 1022 7.18 -36.04 14.81
C VAL A 1022 7.05 -37.56 14.60
N SER A 1023 5.82 -38.08 14.58
CA SER A 1023 5.56 -39.49 14.28
C SER A 1023 5.98 -39.85 12.86
N TRP A 1024 5.62 -39.02 11.88
CA TRP A 1024 6.07 -39.14 10.49
C TRP A 1024 7.61 -39.16 10.40
N ALA A 1025 8.29 -38.20 11.03
CA ALA A 1025 9.75 -38.12 11.06
C ALA A 1025 10.38 -39.39 11.66
N SER A 1026 9.80 -39.95 12.72
CA SER A 1026 10.25 -41.21 13.35
C SER A 1026 10.09 -42.42 12.42
N GLY A 1027 9.02 -42.44 11.62
CA GLY A 1027 8.69 -43.52 10.69
C GLY A 1027 9.64 -43.59 9.48
N LEU A 1028 10.33 -42.50 9.15
CA LEU A 1028 11.30 -42.45 8.04
C LEU A 1028 12.45 -43.44 8.24
N GLY A 1029 12.89 -43.67 9.48
CA GLY A 1029 13.98 -44.60 9.81
C GLY A 1029 13.69 -46.09 9.51
N ASN A 1030 12.42 -46.45 9.31
CA ASN A 1030 11.97 -47.81 9.01
C ASN A 1030 11.84 -48.09 7.51
N ARG A 1031 11.93 -47.07 6.65
CA ARG A 1031 11.75 -47.19 5.20
C ARG A 1031 13.11 -47.37 4.54
N GLU A 1032 13.39 -48.56 4.02
CA GLU A 1032 14.71 -48.92 3.46
C GLU A 1032 15.02 -48.27 2.09
N SER A 1033 14.12 -47.47 1.53
CA SER A 1033 14.20 -46.95 0.15
C SER A 1033 14.64 -45.48 0.01
N ILE A 1034 14.82 -44.73 1.10
CA ILE A 1034 15.29 -43.34 1.02
C ILE A 1034 16.81 -43.35 0.97
N THR A 1035 17.39 -43.00 -0.18
CA THR A 1035 18.84 -42.90 -0.33
C THR A 1035 19.38 -41.84 0.63
N GLU A 1036 20.25 -42.25 1.54
CA GLU A 1036 21.10 -41.32 2.27
C GLU A 1036 22.02 -40.66 1.23
N VAL A 1037 21.73 -39.41 0.90
CA VAL A 1037 22.71 -38.57 0.24
C VAL A 1037 23.75 -38.29 1.31
N ASP A 1038 24.92 -38.95 1.21
CA ASP A 1038 26.12 -38.56 1.95
C ASP A 1038 26.24 -37.05 1.84
N ALA A 1039 26.77 -36.37 2.87
CA ALA A 1039 26.93 -34.92 2.89
C ALA A 1039 27.78 -34.49 1.67
N ASP A 1040 27.11 -34.30 0.53
CA ASP A 1040 27.74 -34.03 -0.75
C ASP A 1040 27.73 -32.51 -0.87
N PRO A 1041 28.90 -31.87 -0.69
CA PRO A 1041 28.99 -30.42 -0.69
C PRO A 1041 28.50 -29.79 -2.01
N GLY A 1042 28.35 -30.58 -3.09
CA GLY A 1042 27.80 -30.15 -4.38
C GLY A 1042 26.28 -29.94 -4.41
N LEU A 1043 25.51 -30.53 -3.47
CA LEU A 1043 24.03 -30.43 -3.45
C LEU A 1043 23.51 -29.42 -2.40
N GLY A 1044 24.39 -28.75 -1.64
CA GLY A 1044 24.02 -27.78 -0.61
C GLY A 1044 23.18 -28.38 0.51
N MET A 1045 23.41 -29.65 0.85
CA MET A 1045 22.66 -30.37 1.88
C MET A 1045 23.37 -30.22 3.22
N ALA A 1046 22.67 -29.60 4.17
CA ALA A 1046 23.20 -29.09 5.43
C ALA A 1046 23.66 -30.17 6.42
N MET A 1047 22.84 -31.22 6.54
CA MET A 1047 22.97 -32.29 7.52
C MET A 1047 22.25 -33.51 6.98
N PRO A 1048 22.76 -34.74 7.19
CA PRO A 1048 22.02 -35.96 6.88
C PRO A 1048 20.65 -35.96 7.58
N TRP A 1049 19.58 -36.28 6.86
CA TRP A 1049 18.22 -36.33 7.44
C TRP A 1049 18.10 -37.21 8.70
N PRO A 1050 18.85 -38.33 8.88
CA PRO A 1050 18.74 -39.12 10.12
C PRO A 1050 19.17 -38.33 11.36
N VAL A 1051 20.11 -37.39 11.21
CA VAL A 1051 20.58 -36.53 12.30
C VAL A 1051 19.50 -35.51 12.68
N LEU A 1052 18.81 -34.94 11.69
CA LEU A 1052 17.70 -34.02 11.93
C LEU A 1052 16.53 -34.72 12.63
N VAL A 1053 16.20 -35.96 12.23
CA VAL A 1053 15.19 -36.79 12.90
C VAL A 1053 15.53 -37.03 14.36
N ALA A 1054 16.79 -37.38 14.67
CA ALA A 1054 17.24 -37.57 16.05
C ALA A 1054 17.09 -36.27 16.86
N GLY A 1055 17.48 -35.12 16.29
CA GLY A 1055 17.29 -33.81 16.92
C GLY A 1055 15.82 -33.49 17.23
N ILE A 1056 14.91 -33.74 16.29
CA ILE A 1056 13.47 -33.53 16.47
C ILE A 1056 12.93 -34.37 17.63
N GLN A 1057 13.32 -35.65 17.70
CA GLN A 1057 12.87 -36.56 18.75
C GLN A 1057 13.32 -36.12 20.14
N VAL A 1058 14.60 -35.75 20.28
CA VAL A 1058 15.14 -35.28 21.57
C VAL A 1058 14.44 -34.00 22.02
N LYS A 1059 14.25 -33.02 21.11
CA LYS A 1059 13.55 -31.77 21.43
C LYS A 1059 12.09 -31.98 21.78
N TRP A 1060 11.38 -32.86 21.08
CA TRP A 1060 9.99 -33.19 21.41
C TRP A 1060 9.85 -33.85 22.79
N GLN A 1061 10.77 -34.76 23.13
CA GLN A 1061 10.81 -35.37 24.47
C GLN A 1061 11.11 -34.35 25.56
N GLU A 1062 12.01 -33.39 25.31
CA GLU A 1062 12.31 -32.30 26.23
C GLU A 1062 11.05 -31.45 26.53
N ILE A 1063 10.33 -31.05 25.47
CA ILE A 1063 9.07 -30.27 25.58
C ILE A 1063 8.02 -31.05 26.36
N GLY A 1064 7.83 -32.34 26.04
CA GLY A 1064 6.88 -33.20 26.73
C GLY A 1064 7.17 -33.35 28.22
N ARG A 1065 8.44 -33.58 28.59
CA ARG A 1065 8.89 -33.68 29.99
C ARG A 1065 8.66 -32.38 30.75
N LYS A 1066 9.06 -31.24 30.18
CA LYS A 1066 8.83 -29.92 30.78
C LYS A 1066 7.35 -29.68 31.00
N PHE A 1067 6.52 -29.90 29.98
CA PHE A 1067 5.07 -29.68 30.08
C PHE A 1067 4.41 -30.56 31.15
N GLN A 1068 4.76 -31.86 31.21
CA GLN A 1068 4.28 -32.77 32.26
C GLN A 1068 4.70 -32.30 33.66
N GLY A 1069 5.94 -31.86 33.84
CA GLY A 1069 6.44 -31.33 35.11
C GLY A 1069 5.66 -30.09 35.59
N HIS A 1070 5.31 -29.18 34.68
CA HIS A 1070 4.50 -28.01 35.00
C HIS A 1070 3.05 -28.37 35.37
N MET A 1071 2.43 -29.29 34.64
CA MET A 1071 1.06 -29.76 34.92
C MET A 1071 0.93 -30.50 36.25
N LEU A 1072 1.99 -31.17 36.70
CA LEU A 1072 2.06 -31.86 37.99
C LEU A 1072 2.48 -30.93 39.16
N GLY A 1073 2.72 -29.64 38.91
CA GLY A 1073 3.07 -28.66 39.93
C GLY A 1073 4.48 -28.83 40.53
N LEU A 1074 5.35 -29.57 39.85
CA LEU A 1074 6.70 -29.92 40.32
C LEU A 1074 7.73 -28.97 39.74
N MET A 1075 7.84 -27.76 40.29
CA MET A 1075 9.05 -26.94 40.12
C MET A 1075 9.43 -26.22 41.42
N ALA A 1076 9.98 -27.00 42.34
CA ALA A 1076 11.05 -26.55 43.22
C ALA A 1076 11.93 -27.76 43.57
N SER A 1077 13.14 -27.77 43.02
CA SER A 1077 14.27 -28.67 43.29
C SER A 1077 14.38 -30.01 42.52
N THR A 1078 15.55 -30.13 41.88
CA THR A 1078 16.35 -31.31 41.49
C THR A 1078 15.94 -32.20 40.31
N ASP A 1079 16.87 -32.29 39.36
CA ASP A 1079 17.22 -33.38 38.44
C ASP A 1079 16.29 -34.61 38.43
N PHE A 1080 15.50 -34.72 37.36
CA PHE A 1080 14.76 -35.94 37.00
C PHE A 1080 15.53 -36.71 35.90
N ASP A 1081 16.83 -36.97 36.12
CA ASP A 1081 17.70 -37.69 35.17
C ASP A 1081 17.81 -39.20 35.47
N THR A 1082 16.94 -39.74 36.34
CA THR A 1082 16.83 -41.19 36.56
C THR A 1082 15.39 -41.67 36.36
N PHE A 1083 15.01 -41.91 35.11
CA PHE A 1083 14.05 -42.95 34.71
C PHE A 1083 14.28 -43.39 33.27
#